data_AF-A0A5S5MDZ4-F1
#
_entry.id   AF-A0A5S5MDZ4-F1
#
_cell.length_a   1.000
_cell.length_b   1.000
_cell.length_c   1.000
_cell.angle_alpha   90.00
_cell.angle_beta   90.00
_cell.angle_gamma   90.00
#
_symmetry.space_group_name_H-M   'P 1'
#
loop_
_entity.id
_entity.type
_entity.pdbx_description
1 polymer ?
#
loop_
_entity_poly.entity_id
_entity_poly.type
_entity_poly.pdbx_seq_one_letter_code
_entity_poly.pdbx_strand_id
1 'polypeptide(L)'
;MRLASQFRLITAIHILLPLLIMGITASRNGLLEESLFQDVLGIALISAFFIIFFSPEAPGIKWMVSTPLSRIMVFCRTLQDEKNPHFSLPPQKDDENEFITLMRHMNWMARKIRIRENELEERVQERTLALETAYHQLEEARDAAEASSRAKDGFLATMSHEIRTPIHAISGMCDVLLRSSVTPAQSEHLRIIQTASKALLDQMNATLDFSRISAGRLPLNEAPFRIGEMVEDVCAIFAAEAGKKEIELIADIAENVPACVKGDGPKIRQVLINLLGNALKFTESGDICLKVLFDPASGLTSFEVKDTGMGIALKHRKEIFLPFTQADGSITRRYGGTGLGLAICRGIIRLMGGQITLDSKEGFGSTFSFSLTLPAQPIARTRPPLPERLQRLHCLVAEDHPVTARVLGRYLKDFGFSFHHAETGQKLLDTLKEKPHPDLILLDISLRDTDGLALCRELAKTHGTLPPVILMGSRPDEEGIAMASPGCTAFLNKPLRPSTLFDTIMEIFGADLRLRPCPVTTDTASLAGLSILLVEDNSVNRMIARELLIPAGVHVHTASSGDEALTFLEKEDVDLILMDVRMEGMDGRETTRKIRRIPKFKEIPIIALTADAGMEEESLSRMAGMDAHLTKPLNAKALFSMLAGYQKNNSNNASAIHPAPFGQPHPDGTPLDSHRAIHRFLGNRQLYEKVLEEFSRSQSRTPEEIAGCLDRGDREKARLLAHTLKGTAANIGAHDLSMAAKEVETRIIHDTGPVQEAINQLTQSMETVLEVIIKNSPEQKNQEPESCTAPSQELLSALGELDHLFAANRMNAKAKTAELENLLSGCGRARDFRKLMDAAERYDFQNARNILQQIQNGLSAAFQENHQGVQP
;
A
#
# COMPACT_ATOMS: atom_id res chain seq x y z
N MET A 1 -56.14 -54.54 79.18
CA MET A 1 -55.78 -53.09 79.13
C MET A 1 -56.94 -52.17 78.74
N ARG A 2 -57.67 -52.39 77.63
CA ARG A 2 -58.84 -51.53 77.25
C ARG A 2 -59.97 -51.45 78.30
N LEU A 3 -60.23 -52.55 79.04
CA LEU A 3 -61.20 -52.51 80.13
C LEU A 3 -60.72 -51.66 81.32
N ALA A 4 -59.42 -51.63 81.61
CA ALA A 4 -58.87 -50.89 82.74
C ALA A 4 -58.90 -49.36 82.48
N SER A 5 -58.70 -48.93 81.23
CA SER A 5 -58.80 -47.50 80.86
C SER A 5 -60.25 -47.01 80.84
N GLN A 6 -61.20 -47.82 80.38
CA GLN A 6 -62.63 -47.50 80.49
C GLN A 6 -63.07 -47.45 81.95
N PHE A 7 -62.60 -48.38 82.79
CA PHE A 7 -62.92 -48.34 84.22
C PHE A 7 -62.42 -47.05 84.86
N ARG A 8 -61.17 -46.64 84.62
CA ARG A 8 -60.61 -45.41 85.22
C ARG A 8 -61.23 -44.12 84.69
N LEU A 9 -61.56 -44.03 83.40
CA LEU A 9 -62.28 -42.87 82.86
C LEU A 9 -63.70 -42.78 83.44
N ILE A 10 -64.39 -43.92 83.57
CA ILE A 10 -65.68 -43.99 84.26
C ILE A 10 -65.51 -43.65 85.74
N THR A 11 -64.42 -44.07 86.40
CA THR A 11 -64.16 -43.74 87.82
C THR A 11 -63.87 -42.25 87.98
N ALA A 12 -63.08 -41.64 87.09
CA ALA A 12 -62.78 -40.21 87.12
C ALA A 12 -64.05 -39.39 86.85
N ILE A 13 -64.88 -39.78 85.88
CA ILE A 13 -66.19 -39.17 85.63
C ILE A 13 -67.11 -39.39 86.84
N HIS A 14 -67.13 -40.58 87.47
CA HIS A 14 -67.92 -40.85 88.67
C HIS A 14 -67.43 -40.11 89.92
N ILE A 15 -66.19 -39.64 89.98
CA ILE A 15 -65.67 -38.84 91.10
C ILE A 15 -65.86 -37.35 90.83
N LEU A 16 -65.54 -36.89 89.62
CA LEU A 16 -65.61 -35.47 89.25
C LEU A 16 -67.04 -35.00 89.00
N LEU A 17 -67.90 -35.82 88.40
CA LEU A 17 -69.28 -35.42 88.06
C LEU A 17 -70.13 -35.15 89.31
N PRO A 18 -70.08 -35.97 90.38
CA PRO A 18 -70.78 -35.65 91.63
C PRO A 18 -70.20 -34.42 92.33
N LEU A 19 -68.87 -34.22 92.33
CA LEU A 19 -68.26 -33.02 92.89
C LEU A 19 -68.68 -31.74 92.14
N LEU A 20 -68.78 -31.83 90.81
CA LEU A 20 -69.19 -30.72 89.95
C LEU A 20 -70.69 -30.44 90.10
N ILE A 21 -71.54 -31.48 90.17
CA ILE A 21 -72.97 -31.35 90.46
C ILE A 21 -73.18 -30.82 91.88
N MET A 22 -72.42 -31.28 92.87
CA MET A 22 -72.49 -30.81 94.27
C MET A 22 -72.04 -29.35 94.37
N GLY A 23 -70.98 -28.95 93.67
CA GLY A 23 -70.56 -27.55 93.58
C GLY A 23 -71.61 -26.67 92.93
N ILE A 24 -72.18 -27.10 91.79
CA ILE A 24 -73.23 -26.35 91.08
C ILE A 24 -74.51 -26.25 91.91
N THR A 25 -74.91 -27.31 92.60
CA THR A 25 -76.10 -27.29 93.48
C THR A 25 -75.87 -26.48 94.76
N ALA A 26 -74.69 -26.55 95.37
CA ALA A 26 -74.34 -25.73 96.53
C ALA A 26 -74.21 -24.22 96.19
N SER A 27 -73.66 -23.88 95.01
CA SER A 27 -73.65 -22.50 94.49
C SER A 27 -75.07 -22.00 94.18
N ARG A 28 -75.89 -22.82 93.49
CA ARG A 28 -77.28 -22.46 93.15
C ARG A 28 -78.18 -22.29 94.38
N ASN A 29 -77.86 -22.95 95.49
CA ASN A 29 -78.56 -22.83 96.77
C ASN A 29 -77.96 -21.74 97.69
N GLY A 30 -76.98 -20.95 97.22
CA GLY A 30 -76.41 -19.81 97.96
C GLY A 30 -75.51 -20.19 99.15
N LEU A 31 -75.03 -21.44 99.22
CA LEU A 31 -74.21 -21.94 100.32
C LEU A 31 -72.69 -21.72 100.12
N LEU A 32 -72.26 -21.22 98.95
CA LEU A 32 -70.87 -20.94 98.59
C LEU A 32 -70.75 -19.55 97.93
N GLU A 33 -69.77 -18.74 98.35
CA GLU A 33 -69.45 -17.47 97.68
C GLU A 33 -68.98 -17.71 96.23
N GLU A 34 -69.42 -16.87 95.29
CA GLU A 34 -69.17 -17.03 93.85
C GLU A 34 -67.68 -17.12 93.47
N SER A 35 -66.82 -16.37 94.18
CA SER A 35 -65.36 -16.39 93.97
C SER A 35 -64.78 -17.78 94.26
N LEU A 36 -65.21 -18.40 95.35
CA LEU A 36 -64.75 -19.71 95.79
C LEU A 36 -65.23 -20.83 94.84
N PHE A 37 -66.41 -20.66 94.22
CA PHE A 37 -66.89 -21.58 93.19
C PHE A 37 -66.10 -21.48 91.88
N GLN A 38 -65.75 -20.27 91.43
CA GLN A 38 -64.91 -20.08 90.24
C GLN A 38 -63.50 -20.62 90.43
N ASP A 39 -62.90 -20.41 91.60
CA ASP A 39 -61.57 -20.95 91.92
C ASP A 39 -61.59 -22.49 91.94
N VAL A 40 -62.61 -23.10 92.56
CA VAL A 40 -62.76 -24.56 92.60
C VAL A 40 -63.01 -25.13 91.20
N LEU A 41 -63.81 -24.47 90.35
CA LEU A 41 -64.06 -24.90 88.97
C LEU A 41 -62.82 -24.73 88.07
N GLY A 42 -62.09 -23.62 88.22
CA GLY A 42 -60.85 -23.36 87.50
C GLY A 42 -59.77 -24.36 87.88
N ILE A 43 -59.59 -24.63 89.17
CA ILE A 43 -58.66 -25.66 89.65
C ILE A 43 -59.12 -27.04 89.17
N ALA A 44 -60.42 -27.35 89.18
CA ALA A 44 -60.92 -28.64 88.67
C ALA A 44 -60.70 -28.81 87.16
N LEU A 45 -60.88 -27.76 86.35
CA LEU A 45 -60.65 -27.80 84.90
C LEU A 45 -59.16 -27.85 84.55
N ILE A 46 -58.31 -27.09 85.23
CA ILE A 46 -56.85 -27.13 85.04
C ILE A 46 -56.31 -28.47 85.51
N SER A 47 -56.79 -29.00 86.64
CA SER A 47 -56.44 -30.32 87.13
C SER A 47 -56.93 -31.40 86.17
N ALA A 48 -58.14 -31.30 85.63
CA ALA A 48 -58.63 -32.20 84.59
C ALA A 48 -57.80 -32.12 83.31
N PHE A 49 -57.39 -30.92 82.88
CA PHE A 49 -56.53 -30.71 81.72
C PHE A 49 -55.13 -31.29 81.95
N PHE A 50 -54.50 -31.05 83.10
CA PHE A 50 -53.21 -31.64 83.45
C PHE A 50 -53.30 -33.15 83.63
N ILE A 51 -54.35 -33.66 84.27
CA ILE A 51 -54.59 -35.10 84.41
C ILE A 51 -54.81 -35.72 83.01
N ILE A 52 -55.51 -35.08 82.08
CA ILE A 52 -55.72 -35.60 80.73
C ILE A 52 -54.46 -35.47 79.85
N PHE A 53 -53.69 -34.39 79.99
CA PHE A 53 -52.55 -34.10 79.12
C PHE A 53 -51.22 -34.69 79.61
N PHE A 54 -51.05 -34.85 80.93
CA PHE A 54 -49.88 -35.47 81.58
C PHE A 54 -50.17 -36.86 82.15
N SER A 55 -51.40 -37.38 82.04
CA SER A 55 -51.66 -38.80 82.29
C SER A 55 -50.77 -39.65 81.36
N PRO A 56 -49.97 -40.58 81.92
CA PRO A 56 -49.20 -41.53 81.13
C PRO A 56 -50.09 -42.50 80.32
N GLU A 57 -51.41 -42.48 80.55
CA GLU A 57 -52.42 -43.36 79.92
C GLU A 57 -53.40 -42.62 78.98
N ALA A 58 -53.17 -41.34 78.68
CA ALA A 58 -53.89 -40.59 77.64
C ALA A 58 -53.02 -40.26 76.40
N PRO A 59 -52.28 -41.24 75.81
CA PRO A 59 -51.52 -41.00 74.59
C PRO A 59 -52.43 -40.59 73.42
N GLY A 60 -53.73 -40.91 73.47
CA GLY A 60 -54.68 -40.67 72.38
C GLY A 60 -54.81 -39.20 71.94
N ILE A 61 -54.94 -38.24 72.86
CA ILE A 61 -55.17 -36.82 72.50
C ILE A 61 -53.86 -36.14 72.06
N LYS A 62 -52.74 -36.41 72.75
CA LYS A 62 -51.40 -36.00 72.30
C LYS A 62 -51.06 -36.59 70.94
N TRP A 63 -51.43 -37.84 70.69
CA TRP A 63 -51.27 -38.51 69.40
C TRP A 63 -52.20 -37.93 68.34
N MET A 64 -53.43 -37.53 68.69
CA MET A 64 -54.41 -36.95 67.77
C MET A 64 -54.00 -35.58 67.21
N VAL A 65 -53.23 -34.78 67.96
CA VAL A 65 -52.76 -33.45 67.53
C VAL A 65 -51.30 -33.46 67.08
N SER A 66 -50.39 -34.12 67.81
CA SER A 66 -48.96 -34.08 67.46
C SER A 66 -48.64 -34.91 66.21
N THR A 67 -49.35 -36.01 65.96
CA THR A 67 -49.06 -36.88 64.81
C THR A 67 -49.43 -36.24 63.46
N PRO A 68 -50.57 -35.55 63.30
CA PRO A 68 -50.85 -34.79 62.08
C PRO A 68 -49.88 -33.62 61.87
N LEU A 69 -49.57 -32.86 62.93
CA LEU A 69 -48.63 -31.73 62.85
C LEU A 69 -47.21 -32.16 62.52
N SER A 70 -46.72 -33.24 63.13
CA SER A 70 -45.40 -33.78 62.81
C SER A 70 -45.34 -34.26 61.36
N ARG A 71 -46.43 -34.83 60.82
CA ARG A 71 -46.51 -35.24 59.42
C ARG A 71 -46.55 -34.06 58.45
N ILE A 72 -47.27 -32.98 58.78
CA ILE A 72 -47.22 -31.73 58.00
C ILE A 72 -45.81 -31.16 58.01
N MET A 73 -45.15 -31.14 59.17
CA MET A 73 -43.80 -30.60 59.30
C MET A 73 -42.78 -31.43 58.51
N VAL A 74 -42.91 -32.76 58.53
CA VAL A 74 -42.13 -33.66 57.68
C VAL A 74 -42.43 -33.38 56.21
N PHE A 75 -43.69 -33.27 55.79
CA PHE A 75 -44.07 -32.93 54.42
C PHE A 75 -43.45 -31.62 53.94
N CYS A 76 -43.49 -30.55 54.74
CA CYS A 76 -42.86 -29.27 54.40
C CYS A 76 -41.34 -29.38 54.29
N ARG A 77 -40.67 -30.13 55.18
CA ARG A 77 -39.22 -30.37 55.09
C ARG A 77 -38.86 -31.18 53.85
N THR A 78 -39.65 -32.20 53.51
CA THR A 78 -39.42 -33.02 52.32
C THR A 78 -39.72 -32.25 51.03
N LEU A 79 -40.69 -31.32 51.03
CA LEU A 79 -40.93 -30.41 49.89
C LEU A 79 -39.80 -29.39 49.69
N GLN A 80 -39.09 -29.01 50.76
CA GLN A 80 -37.89 -28.17 50.67
C GLN A 80 -36.65 -28.93 50.21
N ASP A 81 -36.69 -30.26 50.26
CA ASP A 81 -35.58 -31.12 49.86
C ASP A 81 -35.77 -31.55 48.41
N GLU A 82 -35.03 -30.89 47.48
CA GLU A 82 -35.14 -31.06 46.02
C GLU A 82 -34.96 -32.52 45.54
N LYS A 83 -34.46 -33.42 46.39
CA LYS A 83 -34.17 -34.83 46.05
C LYS A 83 -35.39 -35.76 46.05
N ASN A 84 -36.57 -35.33 46.53
CA ASN A 84 -37.72 -36.24 46.68
C ASN A 84 -39.05 -35.67 46.14
N PRO A 85 -39.21 -35.54 44.80
CA PRO A 85 -40.33 -34.84 44.16
C PRO A 85 -41.67 -35.59 44.16
N HIS A 86 -41.78 -36.74 44.84
CA HIS A 86 -42.95 -37.64 44.76
C HIS A 86 -43.64 -37.90 46.11
N PHE A 87 -43.30 -37.14 47.15
CA PHE A 87 -43.89 -37.32 48.46
C PHE A 87 -45.35 -36.82 48.48
N SER A 88 -46.28 -37.74 48.73
CA SER A 88 -47.69 -37.43 48.98
C SER A 88 -48.08 -37.98 50.35
N LEU A 89 -48.89 -37.22 51.09
CA LEU A 89 -49.35 -37.66 52.39
C LEU A 89 -50.40 -38.77 52.21
N PRO A 90 -50.26 -39.93 52.89
CA PRO A 90 -51.15 -41.07 52.68
C PRO A 90 -52.61 -40.74 53.07
N PRO A 91 -53.61 -41.26 52.32
CA PRO A 91 -55.02 -41.01 52.62
C PRO A 91 -55.43 -41.68 53.93
N GLN A 92 -56.05 -40.92 54.84
CA GLN A 92 -56.67 -41.47 56.05
C GLN A 92 -58.16 -41.78 55.80
N LYS A 93 -58.63 -42.89 56.36
CA LYS A 93 -60.05 -43.24 56.42
C LYS A 93 -60.67 -42.80 57.75
N ASP A 94 -61.89 -42.27 57.64
CA ASP A 94 -63.02 -42.37 58.57
C ASP A 94 -63.20 -41.40 59.76
N ASP A 95 -62.60 -40.20 59.78
CA ASP A 95 -63.15 -39.09 60.59
C ASP A 95 -62.81 -37.72 59.97
N GLU A 96 -63.79 -36.96 59.45
CA GLU A 96 -63.55 -35.62 58.90
C GLU A 96 -63.19 -34.63 60.01
N ASN A 97 -61.91 -34.30 60.12
CA ASN A 97 -61.42 -33.17 60.93
C ASN A 97 -60.71 -32.13 60.06
N GLU A 98 -60.55 -30.91 60.59
CA GLU A 98 -59.94 -29.77 59.88
C GLU A 98 -58.50 -30.06 59.40
N PHE A 99 -57.76 -30.92 60.11
CA PHE A 99 -56.41 -31.33 59.71
C PHE A 99 -56.41 -32.17 58.43
N ILE A 100 -57.36 -33.09 58.26
CA ILE A 100 -57.46 -33.89 57.03
C ILE A 100 -57.82 -33.00 55.83
N THR A 101 -58.66 -31.98 56.03
CA THR A 101 -59.00 -30.99 54.98
C THR A 101 -57.80 -30.14 54.58
N LEU A 102 -56.97 -29.71 55.54
CA LEU A 102 -55.71 -29.02 55.27
C LEU A 102 -54.73 -29.91 54.49
N MET A 103 -54.59 -31.19 54.89
CA MET A 103 -53.72 -32.15 54.21
C MET A 103 -54.16 -32.41 52.76
N ARG A 104 -55.48 -32.48 52.48
CA ARG A 104 -56.01 -32.56 51.11
C ARG A 104 -55.64 -31.33 50.29
N HIS A 105 -55.78 -30.12 50.84
CA HIS A 105 -55.39 -28.88 50.15
C HIS A 105 -53.89 -28.79 49.89
N MET A 106 -53.05 -29.22 50.84
CA MET A 106 -51.60 -29.26 50.65
C MET A 106 -51.18 -30.26 49.57
N ASN A 107 -51.77 -31.46 49.56
CA ASN A 107 -51.57 -32.45 48.48
C ASN A 107 -52.03 -31.89 47.11
N TRP A 108 -53.16 -31.17 47.06
CA TRP A 108 -53.64 -30.51 45.85
C TRP A 108 -52.70 -29.41 45.36
N MET A 109 -52.20 -28.55 46.25
CA MET A 109 -51.23 -27.49 45.92
C MET A 109 -49.90 -28.07 45.41
N ALA A 110 -49.35 -29.08 46.09
CA ALA A 110 -48.13 -29.76 45.64
C ALA A 110 -48.29 -30.38 44.24
N ARG A 111 -49.45 -31.00 43.98
CA ARG A 111 -49.78 -31.52 42.64
C ARG A 111 -49.91 -30.41 41.60
N LYS A 112 -50.53 -29.27 41.93
CA LYS A 112 -50.66 -28.10 41.05
C LYS A 112 -49.32 -27.46 40.70
N ILE A 113 -48.42 -27.32 41.68
CA ILE A 113 -47.06 -26.78 41.47
C ILE A 113 -46.28 -27.68 40.52
N ARG A 114 -46.31 -29.00 40.76
CA ARG A 114 -45.63 -29.98 39.92
C ARG A 114 -46.12 -29.99 38.47
N ILE A 115 -47.43 -29.93 38.26
CA ILE A 115 -47.98 -29.82 36.89
C ILE A 115 -47.44 -28.56 36.20
N ARG A 116 -47.39 -27.43 36.92
CA ARG A 116 -46.83 -26.18 36.39
C ARG A 116 -45.33 -26.24 36.13
N GLU A 117 -44.55 -26.88 36.99
CA GLU A 117 -43.11 -27.07 36.79
C GLU A 117 -42.84 -27.92 35.55
N ASN A 118 -43.52 -29.05 35.41
CA ASN A 118 -43.40 -29.89 34.21
C ASN A 118 -43.83 -29.12 32.95
N GLU A 119 -44.95 -28.39 32.97
CA GLU A 119 -45.39 -27.55 31.85
C GLU A 119 -44.42 -26.40 31.55
N LEU A 120 -43.65 -25.93 32.54
CA LEU A 120 -42.66 -24.87 32.37
C LEU A 120 -41.36 -25.45 31.81
N GLU A 121 -40.90 -26.59 32.30
CA GLU A 121 -39.75 -27.33 31.78
C GLU A 121 -39.97 -27.73 30.31
N GLU A 122 -41.15 -28.25 29.99
CA GLU A 122 -41.53 -28.60 28.61
C GLU A 122 -41.50 -27.35 27.72
N ARG A 123 -42.09 -26.23 28.16
CA ARG A 123 -42.02 -24.94 27.44
C ARG A 123 -40.61 -24.38 27.30
N VAL A 124 -39.76 -24.55 28.31
CA VAL A 124 -38.35 -24.12 28.26
C VAL A 124 -37.60 -24.99 27.26
N GLN A 125 -37.79 -26.30 27.26
CA GLN A 125 -37.19 -27.21 26.28
C GLN A 125 -37.66 -26.89 24.85
N GLU A 126 -38.97 -26.71 24.64
CA GLU A 126 -39.52 -26.29 23.34
C GLU A 126 -38.91 -24.97 22.86
N ARG A 127 -38.82 -23.96 23.74
CA ARG A 127 -38.21 -22.68 23.40
C ARG A 127 -36.72 -22.78 23.12
N THR A 128 -36.00 -23.60 23.87
CA THR A 128 -34.55 -23.79 23.68
C THR A 128 -34.28 -24.44 22.33
N LEU A 129 -35.04 -25.48 21.99
CA LEU A 129 -34.98 -26.14 20.68
C LEU A 129 -35.38 -25.20 19.53
N ALA A 130 -36.44 -24.41 19.72
CA ALA A 130 -36.85 -23.39 18.74
C ALA A 130 -35.79 -22.30 18.56
N LEU A 131 -35.08 -21.93 19.63
CA LEU A 131 -34.01 -20.94 19.57
C LEU A 131 -32.78 -21.50 18.87
N GLU A 132 -32.36 -22.73 19.17
CA GLU A 132 -31.24 -23.41 18.51
C GLU A 132 -31.48 -23.58 17.01
N THR A 133 -32.69 -24.01 16.62
CA THR A 133 -33.06 -24.13 15.20
C THR A 133 -33.09 -22.78 14.49
N ALA A 134 -33.60 -21.73 15.13
CA ALA A 134 -33.54 -20.37 14.58
C ALA A 134 -32.09 -19.86 14.45
N TYR A 135 -31.23 -20.13 15.43
CA TYR A 135 -29.81 -19.78 15.37
C TYR A 135 -29.11 -20.47 14.19
N HIS A 136 -29.34 -21.77 14.00
CA HIS A 136 -28.74 -22.52 12.89
C HIS A 136 -29.22 -22.03 11.52
N GLN A 137 -30.53 -21.73 11.39
CA GLN A 137 -31.07 -21.14 10.16
C GLN A 137 -30.47 -19.75 9.86
N LEU A 138 -30.23 -18.96 10.90
CA LEU A 138 -29.67 -17.62 10.76
C LEU A 138 -28.19 -17.68 10.38
N GLU A 139 -27.44 -18.64 10.94
CA GLU A 139 -26.04 -18.89 10.58
C GLU A 139 -25.91 -19.39 9.14
N GLU A 140 -26.74 -20.36 8.72
CA GLU A 140 -26.78 -20.82 7.33
C GLU A 140 -27.15 -19.70 6.35
N ALA A 141 -28.13 -18.86 6.70
CA ALA A 141 -28.51 -17.71 5.88
C ALA A 141 -27.39 -16.67 5.78
N ARG A 142 -26.65 -16.43 6.88
CA ARG A 142 -25.47 -15.54 6.88
C ARG A 142 -24.37 -16.10 5.98
N ASP A 143 -24.03 -17.37 6.15
CA ASP A 143 -22.93 -17.99 5.42
C ASP A 143 -23.25 -18.08 3.91
N ALA A 144 -24.51 -18.35 3.55
CA ALA A 144 -24.97 -18.29 2.17
C ALA A 144 -24.88 -16.87 1.58
N ALA A 145 -25.25 -15.84 2.35
CA ALA A 145 -25.14 -14.44 1.93
C ALA A 145 -23.67 -14.01 1.75
N GLU A 146 -22.79 -14.42 2.67
CA GLU A 146 -21.35 -14.16 2.56
C GLU A 146 -20.72 -14.87 1.37
N ALA A 147 -21.06 -16.15 1.15
CA ALA A 147 -20.58 -16.93 0.01
C ALA A 147 -21.02 -16.29 -1.32
N SER A 148 -22.28 -15.86 -1.43
CA SER A 148 -22.80 -15.13 -2.58
C SER A 148 -22.04 -13.81 -2.83
N SER A 149 -21.76 -13.06 -1.76
CA SER A 149 -20.96 -11.83 -1.83
C SER A 149 -19.52 -12.09 -2.29
N ARG A 150 -18.85 -13.11 -1.74
CA ARG A 150 -17.49 -13.49 -2.14
C ARG A 150 -17.42 -13.96 -3.60
N ALA A 151 -18.41 -14.75 -4.04
CA ALA A 151 -18.51 -15.18 -5.44
C ALA A 151 -18.71 -13.99 -6.39
N LYS A 152 -19.53 -13.01 -6.01
CA LYS A 152 -19.76 -11.78 -6.78
C LYS A 152 -18.49 -10.93 -6.88
N ASP A 153 -17.74 -10.79 -5.79
CA ASP A 153 -16.47 -10.04 -5.78
C ASP A 153 -15.40 -10.74 -6.63
N GLY A 154 -15.28 -12.07 -6.53
CA GLY A 154 -14.38 -12.89 -7.35
C GLY A 154 -14.73 -12.78 -8.84
N PHE A 155 -16.01 -12.91 -9.20
CA PHE A 155 -16.47 -12.74 -10.57
C PHE A 155 -16.13 -11.36 -11.13
N LEU A 156 -16.33 -10.30 -10.35
CA LEU A 156 -15.98 -8.93 -10.75
C LEU A 156 -14.47 -8.74 -10.93
N ALA A 157 -13.65 -9.34 -10.06
CA ALA A 157 -12.19 -9.31 -10.19
C ALA A 157 -11.71 -10.04 -11.45
N THR A 158 -12.22 -11.24 -11.72
CA THR A 158 -11.93 -11.99 -12.94
C THR A 158 -12.38 -11.24 -14.19
N MET A 159 -13.62 -10.72 -14.20
CA MET A 159 -14.13 -9.91 -15.31
C MET A 159 -13.29 -8.65 -15.56
N SER A 160 -12.77 -8.01 -14.50
CA SER A 160 -11.82 -6.90 -14.64
C SER A 160 -10.58 -7.32 -15.42
N HIS A 161 -10.00 -8.47 -15.08
CA HIS A 161 -8.80 -8.99 -15.71
C HIS A 161 -9.05 -9.42 -17.17
N GLU A 162 -10.17 -10.10 -17.41
CA GLU A 162 -10.60 -10.58 -18.73
C GLU A 162 -10.96 -9.45 -19.70
N ILE A 163 -11.42 -8.30 -19.21
CA ILE A 163 -11.70 -7.14 -20.06
C ILE A 163 -10.47 -6.22 -20.17
N ARG A 164 -9.62 -6.14 -19.13
CA ARG A 164 -8.39 -5.34 -19.16
C ARG A 164 -7.41 -5.83 -20.23
N THR A 165 -7.25 -7.15 -20.33
CA THR A 165 -6.31 -7.78 -21.26
C THR A 165 -6.58 -7.43 -22.73
N PRO A 166 -7.81 -7.58 -23.28
CA PRO A 166 -8.10 -7.20 -24.66
C PRO A 166 -8.07 -5.69 -24.87
N ILE A 167 -8.49 -4.86 -23.90
CA ILE A 167 -8.40 -3.40 -24.05
C ILE A 167 -6.94 -2.94 -24.10
N HIS A 168 -6.07 -3.49 -23.25
CA HIS A 168 -4.64 -3.19 -23.31
C HIS A 168 -4.01 -3.63 -24.64
N ALA A 169 -4.45 -4.75 -25.22
CA ALA A 169 -4.02 -5.18 -26.55
C ALA A 169 -4.46 -4.19 -27.64
N ILE A 170 -5.73 -3.74 -27.62
CA ILE A 170 -6.25 -2.72 -28.55
C ILE A 170 -5.48 -1.40 -28.42
N SER A 171 -5.24 -0.92 -27.19
CA SER A 171 -4.45 0.28 -26.94
C SER A 171 -3.00 0.12 -27.43
N GLY A 172 -2.37 -1.03 -27.16
CA GLY A 172 -1.02 -1.33 -27.63
C GLY A 172 -0.92 -1.37 -29.15
N MET A 173 -1.91 -1.94 -29.85
CA MET A 173 -1.98 -1.94 -31.31
C MET A 173 -2.16 -0.52 -31.87
N CYS A 174 -2.96 0.33 -31.20
CA CYS A 174 -3.08 1.74 -31.58
C CYS A 174 -1.74 2.49 -31.42
N ASP A 175 -1.00 2.23 -30.34
CA ASP A 175 0.34 2.82 -30.12
C ASP A 175 1.34 2.39 -31.20
N VAL A 176 1.34 1.12 -31.60
CA VAL A 176 2.18 0.60 -32.69
C VAL A 176 1.84 1.29 -34.02
N LEU A 177 0.56 1.42 -34.33
CA LEU A 177 0.11 2.09 -35.56
C LEU A 177 0.43 3.59 -35.56
N LEU A 178 0.32 4.26 -34.40
CA LEU A 178 0.67 5.69 -34.26
C LEU A 178 2.17 5.96 -34.42
N ARG A 179 3.03 4.99 -34.15
CA ARG A 179 4.49 5.07 -34.39
C ARG A 179 4.89 4.76 -35.84
N SER A 180 3.95 4.31 -36.66
CA SER A 180 4.15 4.01 -38.09
C SER A 180 3.82 5.23 -38.96
N SER A 181 4.10 5.17 -40.27
CA SER A 181 3.70 6.22 -41.22
C SER A 181 2.18 6.19 -41.46
N VAL A 182 1.43 6.87 -40.59
CA VAL A 182 -0.03 7.03 -40.70
C VAL A 182 -0.39 8.44 -41.19
N THR A 183 -1.44 8.53 -41.99
CA THR A 183 -1.97 9.84 -42.42
C THR A 183 -2.54 10.61 -41.21
N PRO A 184 -2.63 11.95 -41.27
CA PRO A 184 -3.20 12.76 -40.19
C PRO A 184 -4.61 12.31 -39.76
N ALA A 185 -5.45 11.90 -40.72
CA ALA A 185 -6.79 11.37 -40.44
C ALA A 185 -6.77 10.00 -39.73
N GLN A 186 -5.84 9.12 -40.09
CA GLN A 186 -5.65 7.83 -39.41
C GLN A 186 -5.08 8.00 -38.00
N SER A 187 -4.14 8.93 -37.82
CA SER A 187 -3.59 9.26 -36.50
C SER A 187 -4.68 9.77 -35.56
N GLU A 188 -5.59 10.61 -36.06
CA GLU A 188 -6.73 11.09 -35.29
C GLU A 188 -7.68 9.95 -34.89
N HIS A 189 -8.04 9.06 -35.83
CA HIS A 189 -8.86 7.89 -35.51
C HIS A 189 -8.23 6.96 -34.46
N LEU A 190 -6.91 6.74 -34.54
CA LEU A 190 -6.19 5.91 -33.57
C LEU A 190 -6.15 6.55 -32.18
N ARG A 191 -5.97 7.87 -32.08
CA ARG A 191 -6.09 8.61 -30.80
C ARG A 191 -7.50 8.53 -30.23
N ILE A 192 -8.54 8.60 -31.08
CA ILE A 192 -9.93 8.43 -30.65
C ILE A 192 -10.15 7.04 -30.06
N ILE A 193 -9.69 5.98 -30.73
CA ILE A 193 -9.80 4.59 -30.24
C ILE A 193 -9.05 4.44 -28.91
N GLN A 194 -7.83 4.96 -28.81
CA GLN A 194 -7.03 4.89 -27.58
C GLN A 194 -7.70 5.61 -26.41
N THR A 195 -8.28 6.80 -26.67
CA THR A 195 -9.03 7.57 -25.68
C THR A 195 -10.29 6.82 -25.23
N ALA A 196 -11.03 6.21 -26.15
CA ALA A 196 -12.21 5.40 -25.85
C ALA A 196 -11.86 4.15 -25.02
N SER A 197 -10.78 3.45 -25.37
CA SER A 197 -10.25 2.30 -24.61
C SER A 197 -9.87 2.67 -23.17
N LYS A 198 -9.19 3.81 -22.99
CA LYS A 198 -8.83 4.33 -21.66
C LYS A 198 -10.06 4.70 -20.84
N ALA A 199 -11.02 5.40 -21.44
CA ALA A 199 -12.28 5.75 -20.78
C ALA A 199 -13.07 4.51 -20.33
N LEU A 200 -13.05 3.42 -21.12
CA LEU A 200 -13.69 2.17 -20.77
C LEU A 200 -13.02 1.48 -19.56
N LEU A 201 -11.68 1.46 -19.51
CA LEU A 201 -10.92 0.94 -18.36
C LEU A 201 -11.20 1.74 -17.09
N ASP A 202 -11.23 3.07 -17.19
CA ASP A 202 -11.53 3.95 -16.07
C ASP A 202 -12.96 3.70 -15.55
N GLN A 203 -13.93 3.51 -16.45
CA GLN A 203 -15.30 3.16 -16.09
C GLN A 203 -15.40 1.80 -15.40
N MET A 204 -14.64 0.81 -15.86
CA MET A 204 -14.57 -0.49 -15.23
C MET A 204 -13.98 -0.42 -13.83
N ASN A 205 -12.83 0.24 -13.68
CA ASN A 205 -12.16 0.42 -12.40
C ASN A 205 -13.09 1.15 -11.41
N ALA A 206 -13.79 2.19 -11.86
CA ALA A 206 -14.80 2.90 -11.07
C ALA A 206 -15.94 1.97 -10.61
N THR A 207 -16.40 1.06 -11.46
CA THR A 207 -17.46 0.09 -11.11
C THR A 207 -16.99 -0.91 -10.05
N LEU A 208 -15.74 -1.36 -10.15
CA LEU A 208 -15.14 -2.27 -9.18
C LEU A 208 -14.89 -1.62 -7.82
N ASP A 209 -14.34 -0.40 -7.85
CA ASP A 209 -14.17 0.43 -6.65
C ASP A 209 -15.53 0.65 -5.99
N PHE A 210 -16.57 0.98 -6.75
CA PHE A 210 -17.93 1.13 -6.22
C PHE A 210 -18.46 -0.17 -5.58
N SER A 211 -18.23 -1.34 -6.20
CA SER A 211 -18.65 -2.63 -5.63
C SER A 211 -17.94 -2.92 -4.30
N ARG A 212 -16.62 -2.70 -4.24
CA ARG A 212 -15.82 -2.91 -3.02
C ARG A 212 -16.22 -1.95 -1.89
N ILE A 213 -16.48 -0.68 -2.23
CA ILE A 213 -16.95 0.33 -1.29
C ILE A 213 -18.34 -0.02 -0.75
N SER A 214 -19.26 -0.43 -1.61
CA SER A 214 -20.63 -0.81 -1.22
C SER A 214 -20.66 -2.04 -0.30
N ALA A 215 -19.67 -2.91 -0.44
CA ALA A 215 -19.45 -4.06 0.45
C ALA A 215 -18.72 -3.71 1.76
N GLY A 216 -18.22 -2.48 1.92
CA GLY A 216 -17.41 -2.07 3.08
C GLY A 216 -16.01 -2.72 3.13
N ARG A 217 -15.54 -3.28 2.01
CA ARG A 217 -14.32 -4.11 1.92
C ARG A 217 -13.13 -3.39 1.29
N LEU A 218 -13.15 -2.06 1.16
CA LEU A 218 -12.02 -1.33 0.60
C LEU A 218 -10.96 -1.15 1.71
N PRO A 219 -9.79 -1.81 1.63
CA PRO A 219 -8.74 -1.64 2.62
C PRO A 219 -8.18 -0.21 2.54
N LEU A 220 -8.04 0.44 3.69
CA LEU A 220 -7.35 1.72 3.81
C LEU A 220 -5.89 1.47 4.19
N ASN A 221 -4.97 2.15 3.51
CA ASN A 221 -3.55 2.07 3.82
C ASN A 221 -3.09 3.37 4.50
N GLU A 222 -3.00 3.36 5.83
CA GLU A 222 -2.55 4.53 6.59
C GLU A 222 -1.02 4.65 6.61
N ALA A 223 -0.50 5.59 5.84
CA ALA A 223 0.93 5.91 5.80
C ALA A 223 1.18 7.40 6.12
N PRO A 224 2.36 7.77 6.63
CA PRO A 224 2.77 9.18 6.68
C PRO A 224 2.89 9.75 5.26
N PHE A 225 2.28 10.91 5.01
CA PHE A 225 2.43 11.64 3.76
C PHE A 225 2.40 13.14 4.01
N ARG A 226 2.87 13.92 3.03
CA ARG A 226 2.92 15.38 3.10
C ARG A 226 1.74 15.98 2.32
N ILE A 227 0.89 16.74 3.02
CA ILE A 227 -0.33 17.31 2.42
C ILE A 227 0.02 18.27 1.28
N GLY A 228 1.03 19.12 1.48
CA GLY A 228 1.47 20.08 0.47
C GLY A 228 1.85 19.42 -0.85
N GLU A 229 2.75 18.42 -0.80
CA GLU A 229 3.19 17.67 -1.99
C GLU A 229 2.03 16.96 -2.68
N MET A 230 1.12 16.36 -1.91
CA MET A 230 -0.06 15.71 -2.49
C MET A 230 -0.96 16.70 -3.23
N VAL A 231 -1.23 17.87 -2.65
CA VAL A 231 -2.06 18.92 -3.27
C VAL A 231 -1.38 19.47 -4.52
N GLU A 232 -0.08 19.75 -4.45
CA GLU A 232 0.72 20.25 -5.57
C GLU A 232 0.76 19.25 -6.74
N ASP A 233 0.91 17.95 -6.45
CA ASP A 233 0.88 16.91 -7.46
C ASP A 233 -0.49 16.83 -8.14
N VAL A 234 -1.58 16.92 -7.37
CA VAL A 234 -2.93 16.87 -7.93
C VAL A 234 -3.18 18.08 -8.83
N CYS A 235 -2.84 19.28 -8.39
CA CYS A 235 -2.99 20.48 -9.19
C CYS A 235 -2.16 20.43 -10.48
N ALA A 236 -0.94 19.87 -10.43
CA ALA A 236 -0.07 19.73 -11.60
C ALA A 236 -0.67 18.86 -12.72
N ILE A 237 -1.52 17.88 -12.39
CA ILE A 237 -2.21 17.03 -13.38
C ILE A 237 -3.14 17.88 -14.26
N PHE A 238 -3.79 18.91 -13.69
CA PHE A 238 -4.79 19.72 -14.38
C PHE A 238 -4.25 21.07 -14.90
N ALA A 239 -3.04 21.47 -14.50
CA ALA A 239 -2.46 22.77 -14.83
C ALA A 239 -2.45 23.07 -16.34
N ALA A 240 -2.01 22.13 -17.17
CA ALA A 240 -1.91 22.32 -18.62
C ALA A 240 -3.29 22.47 -19.29
N GLU A 241 -4.31 21.75 -18.81
CA GLU A 241 -5.66 21.81 -19.38
C GLU A 241 -6.42 23.04 -18.87
N ALA A 242 -6.22 23.43 -17.61
CA ALA A 242 -6.71 24.69 -17.06
C ALA A 242 -6.13 25.89 -17.83
N GLY A 243 -4.81 25.88 -18.11
CA GLY A 243 -4.15 26.91 -18.91
C GLY A 243 -4.71 27.05 -20.33
N LYS A 244 -5.03 25.92 -21.01
CA LYS A 244 -5.67 25.94 -22.33
C LYS A 244 -7.07 26.55 -22.34
N LYS A 245 -7.80 26.42 -21.22
CA LYS A 245 -9.13 27.01 -21.03
C LYS A 245 -9.09 28.41 -20.43
N GLU A 246 -7.89 28.95 -20.17
CA GLU A 246 -7.71 30.23 -19.49
C GLU A 246 -8.43 30.26 -18.12
N ILE A 247 -8.44 29.12 -17.43
CA ILE A 247 -8.99 28.97 -16.08
C ILE A 247 -7.85 29.05 -15.06
N GLU A 248 -8.02 29.87 -14.04
CA GLU A 248 -7.02 30.02 -12.99
C GLU A 248 -7.15 28.88 -11.97
N LEU A 249 -6.11 28.05 -11.85
CA LEU A 249 -6.07 26.95 -10.89
C LEU A 249 -5.23 27.35 -9.68
N ILE A 250 -5.83 27.29 -8.48
CA ILE A 250 -5.24 27.83 -7.26
C ILE A 250 -5.20 26.77 -6.17
N ALA A 251 -4.05 26.63 -5.50
CA ALA A 251 -3.87 25.81 -4.31
C ALA A 251 -3.69 26.71 -3.07
N ASP A 252 -4.66 26.72 -2.16
CA ASP A 252 -4.65 27.52 -0.93
C ASP A 252 -4.58 26.64 0.33
N ILE A 253 -3.36 26.37 0.83
CA ILE A 253 -3.13 25.55 2.03
C ILE A 253 -2.85 26.44 3.24
N ALA A 254 -3.72 26.48 4.25
CA ALA A 254 -3.56 27.35 5.42
C ALA A 254 -2.27 27.08 6.23
N GLU A 255 -1.72 28.14 6.86
CA GLU A 255 -0.45 28.11 7.59
C GLU A 255 -0.42 27.08 8.74
N ASN A 256 -1.57 26.83 9.36
CA ASN A 256 -1.72 25.94 10.50
C ASN A 256 -1.89 24.46 10.10
N VAL A 257 -1.92 24.14 8.80
CA VAL A 257 -2.05 22.75 8.33
C VAL A 257 -0.75 21.99 8.64
N PRO A 258 -0.82 20.82 9.33
CA PRO A 258 0.35 20.01 9.59
C PRO A 258 1.01 19.56 8.28
N ALA A 259 2.33 19.75 8.17
CA ALA A 259 3.07 19.45 6.95
C ALA A 259 3.08 17.94 6.62
N CYS A 260 3.10 17.08 7.63
CA CYS A 260 2.99 15.64 7.49
C CYS A 260 1.91 15.10 8.42
N VAL A 261 1.09 14.22 7.87
CA VAL A 261 -0.02 13.57 8.56
C VAL A 261 0.02 12.08 8.25
N LYS A 262 -0.64 11.28 9.08
CA LYS A 262 -0.86 9.86 8.83
C LYS A 262 -2.26 9.65 8.23
N GLY A 263 -2.36 8.90 7.14
CA GLY A 263 -3.63 8.53 6.52
C GLY A 263 -3.44 7.89 5.14
N ASP A 264 -4.53 7.65 4.41
CA ASP A 264 -4.48 7.09 3.05
C ASP A 264 -4.36 8.22 2.00
N GLY A 265 -3.13 8.70 1.81
CA GLY A 265 -2.82 9.73 0.81
C GLY A 265 -3.29 9.40 -0.61
N PRO A 266 -3.06 8.17 -1.14
CA PRO A 266 -3.57 7.77 -2.45
C PRO A 266 -5.09 7.86 -2.60
N LYS A 267 -5.87 7.50 -1.57
CA LYS A 267 -7.34 7.62 -1.62
C LYS A 267 -7.80 9.08 -1.54
N ILE A 268 -7.16 9.90 -0.72
CA ILE A 268 -7.45 11.35 -0.69
C ILE A 268 -7.13 11.98 -2.05
N ARG A 269 -5.99 11.62 -2.65
CA ARG A 269 -5.60 12.03 -4.00
C ARG A 269 -6.66 11.64 -5.03
N GLN A 270 -7.18 10.41 -4.97
CA GLN A 270 -8.25 9.95 -5.87
C GLN A 270 -9.53 10.80 -5.74
N VAL A 271 -9.91 11.17 -4.51
CA VAL A 271 -11.04 12.08 -4.26
C VAL A 271 -10.77 13.46 -4.88
N LEU A 272 -9.60 14.04 -4.62
CA LEU A 272 -9.25 15.38 -5.13
C LEU A 272 -9.18 15.42 -6.66
N ILE A 273 -8.62 14.39 -7.30
CA ILE A 273 -8.59 14.27 -8.78
C ILE A 273 -10.01 14.25 -9.35
N ASN A 274 -10.93 13.50 -8.74
CA ASN A 274 -12.32 13.45 -9.20
C ASN A 274 -13.03 14.80 -9.03
N LEU A 275 -12.82 15.49 -7.91
CA LEU A 275 -13.45 16.78 -7.64
C LEU A 275 -12.88 17.88 -8.55
N LEU A 276 -11.56 17.96 -8.72
CA LEU A 276 -10.91 18.92 -9.61
C LEU A 276 -11.22 18.64 -11.09
N GLY A 277 -11.28 17.36 -11.49
CA GLY A 277 -11.69 17.00 -12.85
C GLY A 277 -13.13 17.44 -13.14
N ASN A 278 -14.05 17.32 -12.18
CA ASN A 278 -15.39 17.87 -12.32
C ASN A 278 -15.39 19.41 -12.39
N ALA A 279 -14.65 20.08 -11.52
CA ALA A 279 -14.52 21.54 -11.53
C ALA A 279 -14.02 22.06 -12.89
N LEU A 280 -12.97 21.46 -13.45
CA LEU A 280 -12.39 21.84 -14.74
C LEU A 280 -13.33 21.56 -15.92
N LYS A 281 -14.15 20.52 -15.80
CA LYS A 281 -15.12 20.13 -16.82
C LYS A 281 -16.31 21.09 -16.89
N PHE A 282 -16.80 21.58 -15.75
CA PHE A 282 -18.01 22.40 -15.65
C PHE A 282 -17.75 23.91 -15.51
N THR A 283 -16.48 24.31 -15.54
CA THR A 283 -16.05 25.71 -15.60
C THR A 283 -15.58 26.01 -17.02
N GLU A 284 -16.19 27.03 -17.63
CA GLU A 284 -15.80 27.52 -18.96
C GLU A 284 -14.82 28.69 -18.88
N SER A 285 -14.94 29.53 -17.85
CA SER A 285 -14.04 30.65 -17.54
C SER A 285 -14.09 30.96 -16.04
N GLY A 286 -13.05 31.60 -15.52
CA GLY A 286 -12.91 31.97 -14.11
C GLY A 286 -11.86 31.14 -13.38
N ASP A 287 -12.13 30.75 -12.14
CA ASP A 287 -11.14 30.13 -11.25
C ASP A 287 -11.63 28.82 -10.60
N ILE A 288 -10.65 27.98 -10.28
CA ILE A 288 -10.82 26.75 -9.50
C ILE A 288 -9.84 26.81 -8.34
N CYS A 289 -10.36 26.78 -7.12
CA CYS A 289 -9.58 26.87 -5.90
C CYS A 289 -9.68 25.56 -5.10
N LEU A 290 -8.54 24.88 -4.90
CA LEU A 290 -8.39 23.80 -3.93
C LEU A 290 -7.82 24.39 -2.63
N LYS A 291 -8.66 24.43 -1.60
CA LYS A 291 -8.32 24.98 -0.29
C LYS A 291 -8.22 23.88 0.76
N VAL A 292 -7.22 23.99 1.63
CA VAL A 292 -7.00 23.07 2.75
C VAL A 292 -6.92 23.85 4.05
N LEU A 293 -7.73 23.47 5.03
CA LEU A 293 -7.76 24.07 6.36
C LEU A 293 -7.51 22.98 7.40
N PHE A 294 -6.93 23.39 8.53
CA PHE A 294 -6.84 22.56 9.72
C PHE A 294 -7.49 23.29 10.88
N ASP A 295 -8.34 22.60 11.63
CA ASP A 295 -8.90 23.11 12.87
C ASP A 295 -8.18 22.46 14.06
N PRO A 296 -7.34 23.21 14.81
CA PRO A 296 -6.62 22.67 15.97
C PRO A 296 -7.55 22.21 17.10
N ALA A 297 -8.77 22.76 17.20
CA ALA A 297 -9.69 22.43 18.28
C ALA A 297 -10.37 21.07 18.06
N SER A 298 -10.77 20.78 16.81
CA SER A 298 -11.37 19.49 16.45
C SER A 298 -10.37 18.45 15.94
N GLY A 299 -9.15 18.86 15.56
CA GLY A 299 -8.16 18.00 14.93
C GLY A 299 -8.52 17.57 13.50
N LEU A 300 -9.51 18.24 12.89
CA LEU A 300 -9.99 17.93 11.54
C LEU A 300 -9.21 18.72 10.48
N THR A 301 -8.83 18.02 9.42
CA THR A 301 -8.35 18.63 8.18
C THR A 301 -9.50 18.67 7.19
N SER A 302 -9.87 19.87 6.72
CA SER A 302 -10.90 20.05 5.70
C SER A 302 -10.28 20.41 4.35
N PHE A 303 -10.87 19.84 3.30
CA PHE A 303 -10.51 20.05 1.90
C PHE A 303 -11.73 20.63 1.19
N GLU A 304 -11.55 21.71 0.46
CA GLU A 304 -12.60 22.40 -0.30
C GLU A 304 -12.15 22.57 -1.75
N VAL A 305 -12.94 22.07 -2.70
CA VAL A 305 -12.76 22.36 -4.14
C VAL A 305 -13.89 23.28 -4.56
N LYS A 306 -13.53 24.52 -4.86
CA LYS A 306 -14.46 25.56 -5.32
C LYS A 306 -14.21 25.85 -6.80
N ASP A 307 -15.30 25.96 -7.56
CA ASP A 307 -15.30 26.35 -8.96
C ASP A 307 -16.25 27.52 -9.20
N THR A 308 -16.00 28.31 -10.24
CA THR A 308 -16.89 29.39 -10.73
C THR A 308 -17.77 28.95 -11.89
N GLY A 309 -18.00 27.65 -12.07
CA GLY A 309 -18.71 27.08 -13.20
C GLY A 309 -20.23 27.27 -13.17
N MET A 310 -20.93 26.45 -13.96
CA MET A 310 -22.39 26.55 -14.14
C MET A 310 -23.22 26.32 -12.86
N GLY A 311 -22.63 25.75 -11.81
CA GLY A 311 -23.32 25.43 -10.57
C GLY A 311 -24.39 24.33 -10.71
N ILE A 312 -25.04 23.98 -9.61
CA ILE A 312 -25.97 22.84 -9.51
C ILE A 312 -27.32 23.28 -8.93
N ALA A 313 -28.38 23.05 -9.72
CA ALA A 313 -29.77 23.31 -9.33
C ALA A 313 -30.16 22.54 -8.05
N LEU A 314 -30.99 23.16 -7.20
CA LEU A 314 -31.36 22.63 -5.88
C LEU A 314 -31.93 21.19 -5.93
N LYS A 315 -32.74 20.90 -6.97
CA LYS A 315 -33.34 19.59 -7.21
C LYS A 315 -32.31 18.46 -7.35
N HIS A 316 -31.16 18.72 -7.98
CA HIS A 316 -30.17 17.68 -8.29
C HIS A 316 -29.11 17.50 -7.19
N ARG A 317 -28.99 18.42 -6.21
CA ARG A 317 -27.89 18.40 -5.22
C ARG A 317 -27.81 17.13 -4.36
N LYS A 318 -28.95 16.49 -4.08
CA LYS A 318 -28.99 15.22 -3.33
C LYS A 318 -28.74 14.01 -4.23
N GLU A 319 -29.11 14.13 -5.50
CA GLU A 319 -29.11 13.05 -6.49
C GLU A 319 -27.73 12.84 -7.11
N ILE A 320 -26.89 13.88 -7.23
CA ILE A 320 -25.55 13.78 -7.83
C ILE A 320 -24.58 12.81 -7.11
N PHE A 321 -24.86 12.46 -5.84
CA PHE A 321 -24.08 11.49 -5.08
C PHE A 321 -24.63 10.06 -5.21
N LEU A 322 -25.76 9.87 -5.90
CA LEU A 322 -26.29 8.55 -6.22
C LEU A 322 -25.53 7.96 -7.40
N PRO A 323 -25.25 6.64 -7.39
CA PRO A 323 -24.54 5.99 -8.48
C PRO A 323 -25.35 6.10 -9.78
N PHE A 324 -24.64 6.27 -10.90
CA PHE A 324 -25.22 6.36 -12.25
C PHE A 324 -26.18 7.54 -12.47
N THR A 325 -26.19 8.51 -11.57
CA THR A 325 -27.08 9.66 -11.66
C THR A 325 -26.38 10.82 -12.35
N GLN A 326 -27.06 11.43 -13.33
CA GLN A 326 -26.53 12.52 -14.15
C GLN A 326 -27.59 13.63 -14.25
N ALA A 327 -27.17 14.88 -14.09
CA ALA A 327 -28.09 16.02 -13.93
C ALA A 327 -28.91 16.36 -15.18
N ASP A 328 -28.48 16.00 -16.41
CA ASP A 328 -29.25 16.19 -17.64
C ASP A 328 -28.74 15.29 -18.79
N GLY A 329 -29.67 14.69 -19.55
CA GLY A 329 -29.39 13.82 -20.70
C GLY A 329 -28.88 14.54 -21.97
N SER A 330 -28.84 15.87 -21.97
CA SER A 330 -28.28 16.70 -23.07
C SER A 330 -26.78 17.00 -22.87
N ILE A 331 -26.33 17.10 -21.62
CA ILE A 331 -24.94 17.38 -21.22
C ILE A 331 -24.05 16.14 -21.45
N THR A 332 -24.62 14.94 -21.41
CA THR A 332 -23.94 13.65 -21.63
C THR A 332 -23.30 13.53 -23.02
N ARG A 333 -23.88 14.15 -24.05
CA ARG A 333 -23.31 14.14 -25.42
C ARG A 333 -22.13 15.10 -25.58
N ARG A 334 -22.05 16.16 -24.77
CA ARG A 334 -21.01 17.20 -24.90
C ARG A 334 -19.80 16.95 -24.01
N TYR A 335 -19.98 16.33 -22.83
CA TYR A 335 -18.90 16.21 -21.84
C TYR A 335 -18.68 14.80 -21.24
N GLY A 336 -19.49 13.78 -21.56
CA GLY A 336 -19.26 12.37 -21.19
C GLY A 336 -19.18 12.06 -19.68
N GLY A 337 -19.16 10.79 -19.25
CA GLY A 337 -18.90 10.39 -17.86
C GLY A 337 -19.81 9.28 -17.33
N THR A 338 -19.34 8.55 -16.31
CA THR A 338 -19.98 7.31 -15.81
C THR A 338 -21.03 7.56 -14.72
N GLY A 339 -21.09 8.77 -14.16
CA GLY A 339 -21.94 9.08 -13.01
C GLY A 339 -21.52 8.39 -11.70
N LEU A 340 -20.34 7.75 -11.66
CA LEU A 340 -19.84 7.04 -10.48
C LEU A 340 -18.87 7.87 -9.63
N GLY A 341 -18.19 8.87 -10.20
CA GLY A 341 -17.10 9.60 -9.54
C GLY A 341 -17.47 10.19 -8.17
N LEU A 342 -18.61 10.90 -8.08
CA LEU A 342 -19.06 11.49 -6.82
C LEU A 342 -19.57 10.45 -5.81
N ALA A 343 -20.17 9.35 -6.28
CA ALA A 343 -20.57 8.23 -5.43
C ALA A 343 -19.35 7.53 -4.82
N ILE A 344 -18.28 7.34 -5.59
CA ILE A 344 -16.99 6.81 -5.13
C ILE A 344 -16.35 7.78 -4.12
N CYS A 345 -16.33 9.08 -4.40
CA CYS A 345 -15.80 10.07 -3.45
C CYS A 345 -16.52 10.01 -2.10
N ARG A 346 -17.86 10.00 -2.11
CA ARG A 346 -18.67 9.87 -0.89
C ARG A 346 -18.35 8.57 -0.14
N GLY A 347 -18.19 7.48 -0.87
CA GLY A 347 -17.87 6.18 -0.30
C GLY A 347 -16.50 6.10 0.36
N ILE A 348 -15.45 6.58 -0.33
CA ILE A 348 -14.08 6.67 0.19
C ILE A 348 -14.06 7.53 1.45
N ILE A 349 -14.64 8.73 1.40
CA ILE A 349 -14.66 9.66 2.53
C ILE A 349 -15.39 9.05 3.74
N ARG A 350 -16.51 8.36 3.52
CA ARG A 350 -17.25 7.67 4.58
C ARG A 350 -16.45 6.54 5.22
N LEU A 351 -15.72 5.75 4.43
CA LEU A 351 -14.83 4.70 4.94
C LEU A 351 -13.69 5.27 5.79
N MET A 352 -13.19 6.45 5.42
CA MET A 352 -12.20 7.20 6.20
C MET A 352 -12.80 7.97 7.40
N GLY A 353 -14.08 7.74 7.73
CA GLY A 353 -14.75 8.36 8.87
C GLY A 353 -15.15 9.83 8.68
N GLY A 354 -15.11 10.34 7.45
CA GLY A 354 -15.49 11.71 7.11
C GLY A 354 -16.87 11.85 6.46
N GLN A 355 -17.21 13.08 6.11
CA GLN A 355 -18.40 13.42 5.33
C GLN A 355 -18.06 14.43 4.22
N ILE A 356 -18.66 14.22 3.04
CA ILE A 356 -18.62 15.19 1.92
C ILE A 356 -19.92 15.99 1.88
N THR A 357 -19.80 17.29 1.65
CA THR A 357 -20.88 18.26 1.53
C THR A 357 -20.75 19.05 0.25
N LEU A 358 -21.87 19.60 -0.22
CA LEU A 358 -21.94 20.46 -1.39
C LEU A 358 -22.64 21.76 -1.01
N ASP A 359 -22.00 22.89 -1.30
CA ASP A 359 -22.67 24.17 -1.46
C ASP A 359 -22.56 24.61 -2.92
N SER A 360 -23.66 25.02 -3.53
CA SER A 360 -23.67 25.36 -4.96
C SER A 360 -24.87 26.23 -5.27
N LYS A 361 -24.80 27.04 -6.32
CA LYS A 361 -25.93 27.79 -6.85
C LYS A 361 -25.79 27.86 -8.36
N GLU A 362 -26.87 27.57 -9.07
CA GLU A 362 -26.91 27.62 -10.52
C GLU A 362 -26.49 29.01 -11.03
N GLY A 363 -25.49 29.04 -11.91
CA GLY A 363 -24.84 30.24 -12.44
C GLY A 363 -23.75 30.88 -11.57
N PHE A 364 -23.45 30.34 -10.38
CA PHE A 364 -22.46 30.91 -9.45
C PHE A 364 -21.39 29.91 -8.98
N GLY A 365 -21.29 28.75 -9.65
CA GLY A 365 -20.32 27.71 -9.32
C GLY A 365 -20.74 26.74 -8.21
N SER A 366 -19.80 25.87 -7.85
CA SER A 366 -19.98 24.86 -6.79
C SER A 366 -18.80 24.81 -5.84
N THR A 367 -19.04 24.33 -4.62
CA THR A 367 -18.03 24.10 -3.58
C THR A 367 -18.29 22.73 -2.98
N PHE A 368 -17.38 21.81 -3.24
CA PHE A 368 -17.37 20.48 -2.64
C PHE A 368 -16.40 20.48 -1.47
N SER A 369 -16.89 20.18 -0.26
CA SER A 369 -16.07 20.18 0.95
C SER A 369 -16.12 18.83 1.64
N PHE A 370 -15.00 18.37 2.19
CA PHE A 370 -14.98 17.19 3.06
C PHE A 370 -13.94 17.34 4.16
N SER A 371 -14.16 16.65 5.29
CA SER A 371 -13.28 16.72 6.46
C SER A 371 -12.86 15.32 6.90
N LEU A 372 -11.59 15.17 7.28
CA LEU A 372 -10.99 13.92 7.74
C LEU A 372 -10.16 14.17 9.00
N THR A 373 -10.10 13.17 9.87
CA THR A 373 -9.18 13.17 11.02
C THR A 373 -7.83 12.66 10.55
N LEU A 374 -6.84 13.54 10.45
CA LEU A 374 -5.50 13.21 9.95
C LEU A 374 -4.47 13.51 11.05
N PRO A 375 -4.01 12.51 11.82
CA PRO A 375 -3.07 12.72 12.90
C PRO A 375 -1.77 13.34 12.40
N ALA A 376 -1.43 14.52 12.93
CA ALA A 376 -0.16 15.18 12.64
C ALA A 376 1.02 14.30 13.05
N GLN A 377 2.03 14.21 12.18
CA GLN A 377 3.28 13.53 12.47
C GLN A 377 4.37 14.56 12.81
N PRO A 378 5.19 14.32 13.85
CA PRO A 378 6.29 15.21 14.18
C PRO A 378 7.30 15.21 13.02
N ILE A 379 7.56 16.39 12.47
CA ILE A 379 8.68 16.60 11.56
C ILE A 379 9.71 17.43 12.32
N ALA A 380 10.96 16.96 12.37
CA ALA A 380 12.08 17.80 12.72
C ALA A 380 12.26 18.86 11.62
N ARG A 381 11.68 20.05 11.82
CA ARG A 381 11.94 21.20 10.94
C ARG A 381 13.23 21.87 11.40
N THR A 382 14.34 21.56 10.73
CA THR A 382 15.49 22.46 10.68
C THR A 382 15.54 23.05 9.28
N ARG A 383 14.83 24.16 9.04
CA ARG A 383 15.18 25.00 7.90
C ARG A 383 16.52 25.66 8.26
N PRO A 384 17.58 25.50 7.45
CA PRO A 384 18.78 26.28 7.67
C PRO A 384 18.39 27.77 7.60
N PRO A 385 18.93 28.61 8.49
CA PRO A 385 18.65 30.04 8.46
C PRO A 385 19.08 30.62 7.12
N LEU A 386 18.26 31.50 6.55
CA LEU A 386 18.62 32.22 5.32
C LEU A 386 19.88 33.04 5.57
N PRO A 387 20.80 33.12 4.59
CA PRO A 387 21.91 34.07 4.64
C PRO A 387 21.40 35.49 4.95
N GLU A 388 22.11 36.25 5.80
CA GLU A 388 21.68 37.60 6.23
C GLU A 388 21.35 38.55 5.07
N ARG A 389 22.02 38.38 3.92
CA ARG A 389 21.79 39.14 2.69
C ARG A 389 20.40 38.92 2.09
N LEU A 390 19.80 37.74 2.28
CA LEU A 390 18.48 37.37 1.77
C LEU A 390 17.35 37.67 2.75
N GLN A 391 17.66 37.84 4.05
CA GLN A 391 16.67 38.18 5.09
C GLN A 391 16.04 39.58 4.94
N ARG A 392 16.60 40.42 4.06
CA ARG A 392 16.13 41.79 3.82
C ARG A 392 15.49 41.99 2.44
N LEU A 393 15.27 40.92 1.69
CA LEU A 393 14.67 41.03 0.36
C LEU A 393 13.24 41.60 0.44
N HIS A 394 13.01 42.63 -0.37
CA HIS A 394 11.71 43.25 -0.56
C HIS A 394 11.16 42.96 -1.96
N CYS A 395 10.12 42.14 -2.03
CA CYS A 395 9.48 41.71 -3.27
C CYS A 395 8.29 42.62 -3.62
N LEU A 396 8.15 43.03 -4.88
CA LEU A 396 6.94 43.66 -5.39
C LEU A 396 6.15 42.62 -6.20
N VAL A 397 4.92 42.32 -5.80
CA VAL A 397 4.05 41.33 -6.46
C VAL A 397 2.95 42.07 -7.21
N ALA A 398 2.93 41.97 -8.53
CA ALA A 398 1.83 42.40 -9.38
C ALA A 398 0.98 41.20 -9.79
N GLU A 399 -0.23 41.14 -9.24
CA GLU A 399 -1.17 40.03 -9.37
C GLU A 399 -2.58 40.58 -9.13
N ASP A 400 -3.50 40.40 -10.07
CA ASP A 400 -4.85 40.96 -9.95
C ASP A 400 -5.81 40.00 -9.23
N HIS A 401 -5.49 38.71 -9.19
CA HIS A 401 -6.33 37.72 -8.53
C HIS A 401 -6.09 37.69 -7.01
N PRO A 402 -7.09 38.04 -6.18
CA PRO A 402 -6.89 38.30 -4.74
C PRO A 402 -6.49 37.05 -3.95
N VAL A 403 -6.95 35.87 -4.38
CA VAL A 403 -6.58 34.60 -3.73
C VAL A 403 -5.12 34.27 -4.05
N THR A 404 -4.70 34.46 -5.29
CA THR A 404 -3.35 34.17 -5.79
C THR A 404 -2.32 35.11 -5.17
N ALA A 405 -2.63 36.41 -5.12
CA ALA A 405 -1.83 37.41 -4.42
C ALA A 405 -1.60 37.07 -2.95
N ARG A 406 -2.66 36.63 -2.25
CA ARG A 406 -2.57 36.21 -0.85
C ARG A 406 -1.75 34.93 -0.66
N VAL A 407 -1.89 33.95 -1.56
CA VAL A 407 -1.10 32.70 -1.53
C VAL A 407 0.40 33.01 -1.75
N LEU A 408 0.72 33.87 -2.72
CA LEU A 408 2.09 34.34 -2.97
C LEU A 408 2.66 35.11 -1.77
N GLY A 409 1.87 36.00 -1.19
CA GLY A 409 2.25 36.72 0.02
C GLY A 409 2.61 35.80 1.18
N ARG A 410 1.85 34.70 1.36
CA ARG A 410 2.16 33.67 2.36
C ARG A 410 3.48 32.96 2.04
N TYR A 411 3.72 32.57 0.79
CA TYR A 411 4.99 31.91 0.41
C TYR A 411 6.19 32.81 0.69
N LEU A 412 6.13 34.07 0.26
CA LEU A 412 7.21 35.04 0.48
C LEU A 412 7.46 35.27 1.98
N LYS A 413 6.39 35.39 2.78
CA LYS A 413 6.49 35.53 4.24
C LYS A 413 7.08 34.27 4.90
N ASP A 414 6.69 33.08 4.44
CA ASP A 414 7.25 31.80 4.90
C ASP A 414 8.73 31.64 4.55
N PHE A 415 9.17 32.29 3.47
CA PHE A 415 10.59 32.43 3.11
C PHE A 415 11.28 33.56 3.87
N GLY A 416 10.60 34.28 4.76
CA GLY A 416 11.17 35.39 5.50
C GLY A 416 11.41 36.67 4.68
N PHE A 417 10.78 36.80 3.51
CA PHE A 417 10.87 37.99 2.67
C PHE A 417 9.73 38.97 2.98
N SER A 418 10.01 40.26 2.81
CA SER A 418 8.99 41.31 2.82
C SER A 418 8.38 41.46 1.43
N PHE A 419 7.10 41.80 1.34
CA PHE A 419 6.47 42.02 0.04
C PHE A 419 5.45 43.16 0.06
N HIS A 420 5.28 43.80 -1.10
CA HIS A 420 4.21 44.76 -1.38
C HIS A 420 3.36 44.25 -2.56
N HIS A 421 2.05 44.41 -2.49
CA HIS A 421 1.12 43.94 -3.52
C HIS A 421 0.62 45.10 -4.38
N ALA A 422 0.66 44.93 -5.70
CA ALA A 422 0.09 45.82 -6.69
C ALA A 422 -1.00 45.07 -7.47
N GLU A 423 -2.23 45.57 -7.41
CA GLU A 423 -3.38 44.94 -8.07
C GLU A 423 -3.41 45.16 -9.59
N THR A 424 -2.61 46.10 -10.10
CA THR A 424 -2.60 46.50 -11.52
C THR A 424 -1.19 46.84 -11.96
N GLY A 425 -0.94 46.76 -13.27
CA GLY A 425 0.34 47.15 -13.88
C GLY A 425 0.66 48.62 -13.64
N GLN A 426 -0.35 49.49 -13.69
CA GLN A 426 -0.17 50.91 -13.38
C GLN A 426 0.25 51.16 -11.92
N LYS A 427 -0.36 50.45 -10.96
CA LYS A 427 0.04 50.56 -9.54
C LYS A 427 1.47 50.06 -9.32
N LEU A 428 1.89 49.02 -10.05
CA LEU A 428 3.28 48.57 -10.04
C LEU A 428 4.23 49.68 -10.53
N LEU A 429 3.91 50.33 -11.65
CA LEU A 429 4.71 51.44 -12.18
C LEU A 429 4.78 52.63 -11.22
N ASP A 430 3.69 52.95 -10.54
CA ASP A 430 3.66 54.03 -9.56
C ASP A 430 4.47 53.68 -8.29
N THR A 431 4.39 52.43 -7.83
CA THR A 431 5.18 51.94 -6.69
C THR A 431 6.69 51.93 -7.01
N LEU A 432 7.07 51.64 -8.27
CA LEU A 432 8.48 51.67 -8.70
C LEU A 432 9.08 53.09 -8.72
N LYS A 433 8.26 54.14 -8.82
CA LYS A 433 8.71 55.54 -8.74
C LYS A 433 9.03 55.97 -7.30
N GLU A 434 8.43 55.32 -6.31
CA GLU A 434 8.61 55.61 -4.89
C GLU A 434 9.83 54.84 -4.32
N LYS A 435 10.46 55.38 -3.26
CA LYS A 435 11.57 54.72 -2.55
C LYS A 435 11.09 54.16 -1.21
N PRO A 436 11.59 53.00 -0.75
CA PRO A 436 12.67 52.19 -1.33
C PRO A 436 12.24 51.33 -2.53
N HIS A 437 13.16 51.12 -3.48
CA HIS A 437 12.91 50.26 -4.63
C HIS A 437 12.88 48.78 -4.23
N PRO A 438 12.05 47.95 -4.87
CA PRO A 438 12.03 46.52 -4.60
C PRO A 438 13.31 45.83 -5.09
N ASP A 439 13.70 44.76 -4.41
CA ASP A 439 14.83 43.91 -4.80
C ASP A 439 14.42 42.88 -5.86
N LEU A 440 13.15 42.48 -5.90
CA LEU A 440 12.59 41.47 -6.81
C LEU A 440 11.19 41.89 -7.25
N ILE A 441 10.85 41.66 -8.51
CA ILE A 441 9.49 41.87 -9.04
C ILE A 441 8.91 40.51 -9.47
N LEU A 442 7.75 40.17 -8.93
CA LEU A 442 6.90 39.06 -9.39
C LEU A 442 5.75 39.65 -10.19
N LEU A 443 5.69 39.35 -11.49
CA LEU A 443 4.75 39.99 -12.42
C LEU A 443 3.91 38.93 -13.13
N ASP A 444 2.60 38.97 -12.94
CA ASP A 444 1.68 38.16 -13.73
C ASP A 444 1.60 38.65 -15.18
N ILE A 445 1.56 37.71 -16.13
CA ILE A 445 1.35 38.00 -17.55
C ILE A 445 -0.06 38.54 -17.78
N SER A 446 -1.06 38.00 -17.08
CA SER A 446 -2.47 38.31 -17.32
C SER A 446 -3.04 39.30 -16.30
N LEU A 447 -2.55 40.56 -16.29
CA LEU A 447 -3.16 41.61 -15.47
C LEU A 447 -4.40 42.21 -16.17
N ARG A 448 -5.35 42.74 -15.37
CA ARG A 448 -6.60 43.32 -15.90
C ARG A 448 -6.40 44.54 -16.80
N ASP A 449 -5.35 45.33 -16.55
CA ASP A 449 -5.09 46.59 -17.22
C ASP A 449 -4.05 46.50 -18.35
N THR A 450 -3.11 45.56 -18.26
CA THR A 450 -1.98 45.46 -19.19
C THR A 450 -1.47 44.03 -19.34
N ASP A 451 -0.94 43.69 -20.50
CA ASP A 451 -0.17 42.45 -20.68
C ASP A 451 1.18 42.57 -19.94
N GLY A 452 1.43 41.70 -18.97
CA GLY A 452 2.64 41.68 -18.16
C GLY A 452 3.92 41.43 -18.97
N LEU A 453 3.81 40.71 -20.10
CA LEU A 453 4.93 40.50 -21.02
C LEU A 453 5.29 41.80 -21.75
N ALA A 454 4.28 42.58 -22.16
CA ALA A 454 4.47 43.91 -22.73
C ALA A 454 5.00 44.90 -21.70
N LEU A 455 4.47 44.88 -20.47
CA LEU A 455 4.91 45.72 -19.36
C LEU A 455 6.37 45.47 -18.98
N CYS A 456 6.80 44.20 -18.94
CA CYS A 456 8.19 43.82 -18.70
C CYS A 456 9.15 44.44 -19.73
N ARG A 457 8.77 44.41 -21.02
CA ARG A 457 9.55 45.05 -22.09
C ARG A 457 9.57 46.57 -21.99
N GLU A 458 8.48 47.19 -21.54
CA GLU A 458 8.40 48.63 -21.30
C GLU A 458 9.28 49.06 -20.13
N LEU A 459 9.25 48.32 -19.02
CA LEU A 459 10.11 48.50 -17.87
C LEU A 459 11.58 48.47 -18.29
N ALA A 460 11.98 47.50 -19.11
CA ALA A 460 13.37 47.34 -19.55
C ALA A 460 13.86 48.49 -20.44
N LYS A 461 12.96 49.14 -21.18
CA LYS A 461 13.28 50.31 -22.01
C LYS A 461 13.36 51.59 -21.19
N THR A 462 12.50 51.72 -20.18
CA THR A 462 12.30 52.97 -19.42
C THR A 462 13.29 53.08 -18.25
N HIS A 463 13.68 51.95 -17.66
CA HIS A 463 14.60 51.87 -16.53
C HIS A 463 15.87 51.11 -16.92
N GLY A 464 17.03 51.79 -16.88
CA GLY A 464 18.31 51.19 -17.29
C GLY A 464 18.86 50.10 -16.35
N THR A 465 18.45 50.07 -15.09
CA THR A 465 18.78 49.01 -14.12
C THR A 465 17.51 48.62 -13.38
N LEU A 466 16.87 47.55 -13.83
CA LEU A 466 15.72 46.97 -13.15
C LEU A 466 16.16 45.96 -12.08
N PRO A 467 15.37 45.79 -11.01
CA PRO A 467 15.46 44.59 -10.20
C PRO A 467 15.13 43.36 -11.07
N PRO A 468 15.62 42.17 -10.71
CA PRO A 468 15.18 40.92 -11.35
C PRO A 468 13.65 40.80 -11.42
N VAL A 469 13.15 40.38 -12.58
CA VAL A 469 11.71 40.20 -12.83
C VAL A 469 11.43 38.72 -13.08
N ILE A 470 10.56 38.13 -12.27
CA ILE A 470 10.00 36.80 -12.46
C ILE A 470 8.60 36.97 -13.07
N LEU A 471 8.43 36.54 -14.31
CA LEU A 471 7.13 36.50 -14.97
C LEU A 471 6.37 35.23 -14.58
N MET A 472 5.06 35.35 -14.35
CA MET A 472 4.19 34.25 -13.94
C MET A 472 3.07 34.09 -14.98
N GLY A 473 2.78 32.86 -15.42
CA GLY A 473 1.75 32.62 -16.44
C GLY A 473 1.30 31.17 -16.53
N SER A 474 0.26 30.88 -17.31
CA SER A 474 -0.38 29.55 -17.36
C SER A 474 -0.20 28.82 -18.70
N ARG A 475 0.78 29.22 -19.53
CA ARG A 475 0.87 28.84 -20.94
C ARG A 475 2.29 28.41 -21.39
N PRO A 476 2.47 27.18 -21.91
CA PRO A 476 3.80 26.68 -22.31
C PRO A 476 4.36 27.35 -23.57
N ASP A 477 3.52 27.92 -24.44
CA ASP A 477 3.92 28.72 -25.60
C ASP A 477 4.57 30.05 -25.21
N GLU A 478 4.19 30.61 -24.06
CA GLU A 478 4.68 31.89 -23.57
C GLU A 478 6.03 31.78 -22.84
N GLU A 479 6.41 30.59 -22.35
CA GLU A 479 7.67 30.35 -21.64
C GLU A 479 8.90 30.72 -22.49
N GLY A 480 8.96 30.24 -23.73
CA GLY A 480 10.05 30.56 -24.66
C GLY A 480 10.06 32.04 -25.09
N ILE A 481 8.88 32.65 -25.20
CA ILE A 481 8.72 34.06 -25.60
C ILE A 481 9.14 35.00 -24.45
N ALA A 482 8.79 34.65 -23.21
CA ALA A 482 9.14 35.37 -22.00
C ALA A 482 10.65 35.33 -21.75
N MET A 483 11.28 34.15 -21.85
CA MET A 483 12.73 34.02 -21.66
C MET A 483 13.56 34.72 -22.74
N ALA A 484 13.02 34.86 -23.95
CA ALA A 484 13.66 35.64 -25.01
C ALA A 484 13.40 37.16 -24.92
N SER A 485 12.53 37.62 -24.00
CA SER A 485 12.13 39.02 -23.91
C SER A 485 13.09 39.84 -23.03
N PRO A 486 13.54 41.04 -23.47
CA PRO A 486 14.39 41.91 -22.65
C PRO A 486 13.69 42.33 -21.36
N GLY A 487 14.37 42.18 -20.21
CA GLY A 487 13.85 42.54 -18.88
C GLY A 487 13.33 41.38 -18.05
N CYS A 488 13.03 40.23 -18.67
CA CYS A 488 12.64 39.01 -17.96
C CYS A 488 13.88 38.30 -17.41
N THR A 489 13.90 37.95 -16.13
CA THR A 489 14.97 37.16 -15.51
C THR A 489 14.62 35.68 -15.42
N ALA A 490 13.37 35.35 -15.09
CA ALA A 490 12.87 33.99 -15.06
C ALA A 490 11.36 33.94 -15.35
N PHE A 491 10.86 32.77 -15.75
CA PHE A 491 9.44 32.51 -15.97
C PHE A 491 8.97 31.33 -15.13
N LEU A 492 7.79 31.45 -14.51
CA LEU A 492 7.19 30.39 -13.69
C LEU A 492 5.75 30.10 -14.11
N ASN A 493 5.46 28.81 -14.27
CA ASN A 493 4.12 28.34 -14.60
C ASN A 493 3.19 28.34 -13.36
N LYS A 494 1.96 28.83 -13.51
CA LYS A 494 0.87 28.70 -12.53
C LYS A 494 0.20 27.31 -12.66
N PRO A 495 -0.23 26.66 -11.55
CA PRO A 495 -0.10 27.10 -10.16
C PRO A 495 1.35 27.03 -9.65
N LEU A 496 1.77 28.09 -8.96
CA LEU A 496 3.13 28.24 -8.48
C LEU A 496 3.41 27.33 -7.29
N ARG A 497 4.47 26.51 -7.40
CA ARG A 497 4.98 25.69 -6.30
C ARG A 497 5.90 26.53 -5.40
N PRO A 498 5.76 26.46 -4.07
CA PRO A 498 6.64 27.18 -3.15
C PRO A 498 8.11 26.84 -3.35
N SER A 499 8.43 25.56 -3.57
CA SER A 499 9.81 25.12 -3.79
C SER A 499 10.40 25.74 -5.06
N THR A 500 9.68 25.67 -6.18
CA THR A 500 10.14 26.24 -7.45
C THR A 500 10.32 27.75 -7.35
N LEU A 501 9.37 28.46 -6.73
CA LEU A 501 9.49 29.89 -6.48
C LEU A 501 10.72 30.21 -5.62
N PHE A 502 10.93 29.47 -4.53
CA PHE A 502 12.10 29.66 -3.66
C PHE A 502 13.41 29.42 -4.40
N ASP A 503 13.52 28.29 -5.11
CA ASP A 503 14.73 27.90 -5.83
C ASP A 503 15.09 28.94 -6.91
N THR A 504 14.10 29.42 -7.66
CA THR A 504 14.31 30.50 -8.66
C THR A 504 14.76 31.80 -8.01
N ILE A 505 14.21 32.18 -6.85
CA ILE A 505 14.68 33.38 -6.13
C ILE A 505 16.12 33.18 -5.67
N MET A 506 16.48 32.01 -5.13
CA MET A 506 17.85 31.72 -4.68
C MET A 506 18.85 31.77 -5.83
N GLU A 507 18.50 31.19 -6.98
CA GLU A 507 19.32 31.21 -8.20
C GLU A 507 19.59 32.63 -8.69
N ILE A 508 18.55 33.47 -8.77
CA ILE A 508 18.65 34.87 -9.21
C ILE A 508 19.60 35.69 -8.34
N PHE A 509 19.54 35.53 -7.02
CA PHE A 509 20.37 36.30 -6.09
C PHE A 509 21.77 35.71 -5.88
N GLY A 510 22.14 34.67 -6.64
CA GLY A 510 23.46 34.05 -6.59
C GLY A 510 23.80 33.49 -5.21
N ALA A 511 22.79 33.23 -4.38
CA ALA A 511 22.96 32.46 -3.18
C ALA A 511 23.21 31.04 -3.64
N ASP A 512 24.49 30.70 -3.78
CA ASP A 512 24.96 29.35 -4.00
C ASP A 512 24.64 28.53 -2.73
N LEU A 513 23.34 28.29 -2.50
CA LEU A 513 22.81 27.11 -1.87
C LEU A 513 22.95 25.95 -2.87
N ARG A 514 24.17 25.77 -3.42
CA ARG A 514 24.87 24.54 -3.06
C ARG A 514 24.86 24.48 -1.53
N LEU A 515 23.71 24.04 -1.02
CA LEU A 515 23.65 22.80 -0.31
C LEU A 515 24.82 21.95 -0.88
N ARG A 516 26.01 22.10 -0.24
CA ARG A 516 26.64 20.90 0.29
C ARG A 516 25.46 20.06 0.72
N PRO A 517 25.34 18.79 0.33
CA PRO A 517 24.45 17.94 1.07
C PRO A 517 24.87 18.17 2.53
N CYS A 518 24.12 19.02 3.26
CA CYS A 518 23.90 18.81 4.66
C CYS A 518 23.48 17.37 4.59
N PRO A 519 24.27 16.45 5.17
CA PRO A 519 24.00 15.04 5.08
C PRO A 519 22.51 14.99 5.35
N VAL A 520 21.76 14.66 4.30
CA VAL A 520 20.37 14.36 4.53
C VAL A 520 20.60 13.16 5.39
N THR A 521 20.39 13.32 6.68
CA THR A 521 20.00 12.20 7.50
C THR A 521 18.59 11.85 7.00
N THR A 522 18.48 11.49 5.71
CA THR A 522 17.97 10.18 5.40
C THR A 522 18.75 9.33 6.35
N ASP A 523 18.07 8.80 7.35
CA ASP A 523 18.36 7.47 7.82
C ASP A 523 18.45 6.53 6.57
N THR A 524 19.43 6.72 5.68
CA THR A 524 20.32 5.63 5.34
C THR A 524 21.01 5.37 6.67
N ALA A 525 20.30 4.64 7.55
CA ALA A 525 20.96 3.82 8.53
C ALA A 525 22.10 3.17 7.74
N SER A 526 23.33 3.46 8.15
CA SER A 526 24.52 3.07 7.43
C SER A 526 24.42 1.57 7.16
N LEU A 527 23.98 1.16 5.97
CA LEU A 527 23.91 -0.25 5.56
C LEU A 527 25.31 -0.88 5.48
N ALA A 528 26.35 -0.09 5.79
CA ALA A 528 27.72 -0.50 5.99
C ALA A 528 27.79 -1.68 6.96
N GLY A 529 28.27 -2.82 6.44
CA GLY A 529 28.49 -4.04 7.22
C GLY A 529 27.36 -5.07 7.16
N LEU A 530 26.23 -4.80 6.48
CA LEU A 530 25.18 -5.81 6.30
C LEU A 530 25.64 -6.84 5.25
N SER A 531 25.55 -8.13 5.57
CA SER A 531 25.89 -9.24 4.65
C SER A 531 24.64 -9.79 3.98
N ILE A 532 24.49 -9.58 2.68
CA ILE A 532 23.33 -10.03 1.90
C ILE A 532 23.74 -11.13 0.92
N LEU A 533 22.97 -12.23 0.90
CA LEU A 533 23.02 -13.21 -0.19
C LEU A 533 21.99 -12.86 -1.26
N LEU A 534 22.46 -12.50 -2.45
CA LEU A 534 21.64 -12.26 -3.63
C LEU A 534 21.61 -13.52 -4.50
N VAL A 535 20.44 -14.14 -4.63
CA VAL A 535 20.19 -15.33 -5.44
C VAL A 535 19.38 -14.95 -6.67
N GLU A 536 20.04 -14.93 -7.83
CA GLU A 536 19.46 -14.55 -9.12
C GLU A 536 20.16 -15.36 -10.21
N ASP A 537 19.42 -16.04 -11.07
CA ASP A 537 19.98 -16.89 -12.13
C ASP A 537 20.58 -16.05 -13.27
N ASN A 538 19.97 -14.92 -13.59
CA ASN A 538 20.44 -14.01 -14.62
C ASN A 538 21.67 -13.16 -14.18
N SER A 539 22.79 -13.28 -14.91
CA SER A 539 24.03 -12.56 -14.61
C SER A 539 23.91 -11.03 -14.67
N VAL A 540 23.12 -10.49 -15.60
CA VAL A 540 22.91 -9.05 -15.76
C VAL A 540 22.09 -8.50 -14.59
N ASN A 541 20.99 -9.14 -14.23
CA ASN A 541 20.18 -8.74 -13.07
C ASN A 541 20.97 -8.84 -11.76
N ARG A 542 21.77 -9.90 -11.63
CA ARG A 542 22.64 -10.13 -10.46
C ARG A 542 23.71 -9.04 -10.36
N MET A 543 24.32 -8.67 -11.48
CA MET A 543 25.26 -7.54 -11.55
C MET A 543 24.58 -6.22 -11.18
N ILE A 544 23.40 -5.93 -11.74
CA ILE A 544 22.63 -4.70 -11.45
C ILE A 544 22.33 -4.60 -9.95
N ALA A 545 21.78 -5.64 -9.35
CA ALA A 545 21.42 -5.63 -7.93
C ALA A 545 22.67 -5.52 -7.04
N ARG A 546 23.77 -6.22 -7.36
CA ARG A 546 25.05 -6.11 -6.65
C ARG A 546 25.62 -4.70 -6.71
N GLU A 547 25.68 -4.10 -7.89
CA GLU A 547 26.26 -2.77 -8.09
C GLU A 547 25.37 -1.63 -7.56
N LEU A 548 24.08 -1.88 -7.33
CA LEU A 548 23.21 -0.98 -6.55
C LEU A 548 23.52 -1.06 -5.05
N LEU A 549 23.87 -2.24 -4.52
CA LEU A 549 24.04 -2.47 -3.09
C LEU A 549 25.45 -2.15 -2.57
N ILE A 550 26.50 -2.38 -3.37
CA ILE A 550 27.90 -2.10 -2.98
C ILE A 550 28.14 -0.63 -2.59
N PRO A 551 27.66 0.38 -3.35
CA PRO A 551 27.83 1.79 -2.99
C PRO A 551 27.16 2.18 -1.67
N ALA A 552 26.20 1.40 -1.18
CA ALA A 552 25.55 1.60 0.11
C ALA A 552 26.31 0.96 1.29
N GLY A 553 27.48 0.34 1.04
CA GLY A 553 28.33 -0.27 2.07
C GLY A 553 27.97 -1.72 2.44
N VAL A 554 27.04 -2.35 1.69
CA VAL A 554 26.60 -3.72 1.93
C VAL A 554 27.62 -4.72 1.40
N HIS A 555 27.91 -5.77 2.17
CA HIS A 555 28.65 -6.95 1.71
C HIS A 555 27.69 -7.86 0.94
N VAL A 556 27.81 -7.91 -0.39
CA VAL A 556 26.92 -8.70 -1.25
C VAL A 556 27.62 -9.98 -1.71
N HIS A 557 27.09 -11.11 -1.28
CA HIS A 557 27.40 -12.42 -1.84
C HIS A 557 26.39 -12.77 -2.93
N THR A 558 26.83 -13.46 -3.97
CA THR A 558 25.99 -13.77 -5.14
C THR A 558 25.92 -15.27 -5.36
N ALA A 559 24.72 -15.79 -5.62
CA ALA A 559 24.48 -17.15 -6.07
C ALA A 559 23.65 -17.13 -7.36
N SER A 560 23.94 -18.05 -8.26
CA SER A 560 23.27 -18.22 -9.56
C SER A 560 22.14 -19.25 -9.55
N SER A 561 21.96 -19.99 -8.45
CA SER A 561 20.88 -20.97 -8.29
C SER A 561 20.54 -21.22 -6.81
N GLY A 562 19.40 -21.86 -6.57
CA GLY A 562 18.98 -22.29 -5.23
C GLY A 562 19.95 -23.29 -4.57
N ASP A 563 20.58 -24.18 -5.35
CA ASP A 563 21.57 -25.14 -4.85
C ASP A 563 22.88 -24.46 -4.42
N GLU A 564 23.33 -23.46 -5.20
CA GLU A 564 24.51 -22.65 -4.85
C GLU A 564 24.24 -21.83 -3.59
N ALA A 565 23.02 -21.28 -3.45
CA ALA A 565 22.60 -20.56 -2.25
C ALA A 565 22.63 -21.45 -1.00
N LEU A 566 22.11 -22.68 -1.08
CA LEU A 566 22.17 -23.64 0.04
C LEU A 566 23.62 -24.01 0.41
N THR A 567 24.46 -24.28 -0.60
CA THR A 567 25.89 -24.59 -0.40
C THR A 567 26.65 -23.41 0.22
N PHE A 568 26.26 -22.18 -0.13
CA PHE A 568 26.85 -20.96 0.41
C PHE A 568 26.48 -20.77 1.89
N LEU A 569 25.20 -20.92 2.23
CA LEU A 569 24.69 -20.77 3.60
C LEU A 569 25.31 -21.80 4.57
N GLU A 570 25.74 -22.97 4.09
CA GLU A 570 26.48 -23.94 4.91
C GLU A 570 27.87 -23.47 5.34
N LYS A 571 28.48 -22.55 4.58
CA LYS A 571 29.88 -22.12 4.77
C LYS A 571 30.00 -20.73 5.42
N GLU A 572 29.10 -19.82 5.05
CA GLU A 572 29.15 -18.41 5.44
C GLU A 572 27.81 -17.98 6.03
N ASP A 573 27.84 -17.13 7.06
CA ASP A 573 26.63 -16.56 7.66
C ASP A 573 26.24 -15.26 6.93
N VAL A 574 24.93 -15.04 6.77
CA VAL A 574 24.38 -13.84 6.13
C VAL A 574 23.22 -13.29 6.95
N ASP A 575 23.04 -11.97 6.88
CA ASP A 575 22.00 -11.25 7.62
C ASP A 575 20.66 -11.24 6.87
N LEU A 576 20.68 -11.37 5.54
CA LEU A 576 19.49 -11.28 4.70
C LEU A 576 19.68 -11.98 3.35
N ILE A 577 18.60 -12.54 2.81
CA ILE A 577 18.59 -13.18 1.48
C ILE A 577 17.63 -12.43 0.55
N LEU A 578 18.14 -11.97 -0.60
CA LEU A 578 17.34 -11.52 -1.73
C LEU A 578 17.19 -12.70 -2.69
N MET A 579 15.96 -13.19 -2.88
CA MET A 579 15.68 -14.45 -3.59
C MET A 579 14.79 -14.20 -4.80
N ASP A 580 15.29 -14.50 -6.00
CA ASP A 580 14.45 -14.56 -7.19
C ASP A 580 13.41 -15.70 -7.08
N VAL A 581 12.14 -15.39 -7.35
CA VAL A 581 11.07 -16.38 -7.28
C VAL A 581 11.12 -17.36 -8.44
N ARG A 582 11.55 -16.94 -9.63
CA ARG A 582 11.56 -17.76 -10.85
C ARG A 582 13.00 -18.01 -11.30
N MET A 583 13.54 -19.18 -10.96
CA MET A 583 14.90 -19.60 -11.36
C MET A 583 14.85 -20.98 -12.05
N GLU A 584 15.79 -21.23 -12.97
CA GLU A 584 15.95 -22.56 -13.60
C GLU A 584 16.38 -23.63 -12.58
N GLY A 585 15.77 -24.82 -12.65
CA GLY A 585 16.03 -25.90 -11.69
C GLY A 585 15.22 -25.75 -10.41
N MET A 586 15.87 -25.45 -9.28
CA MET A 586 15.20 -25.24 -8.00
C MET A 586 14.65 -23.82 -7.91
N ASP A 587 13.32 -23.68 -7.90
CA ASP A 587 12.69 -22.36 -7.82
C ASP A 587 12.92 -21.67 -6.46
N GLY A 588 12.75 -20.35 -6.40
CA GLY A 588 13.01 -19.58 -5.18
C GLY A 588 12.11 -19.95 -4.00
N ARG A 589 10.90 -20.46 -4.27
CA ARG A 589 9.94 -20.89 -3.23
C ARG A 589 10.33 -22.25 -2.64
N GLU A 590 10.76 -23.19 -3.47
CA GLU A 590 11.31 -24.46 -3.06
C GLU A 590 12.61 -24.26 -2.28
N THR A 591 13.49 -23.38 -2.77
CA THR A 591 14.72 -22.97 -2.08
C THR A 591 14.41 -22.41 -0.69
N THR A 592 13.45 -21.49 -0.59
CA THR A 592 12.97 -20.93 0.69
C THR A 592 12.46 -22.02 1.64
N ARG A 593 11.65 -22.97 1.16
CA ARG A 593 11.17 -24.09 1.99
C ARG A 593 12.31 -24.95 2.52
N LYS A 594 13.36 -25.18 1.72
CA LYS A 594 14.56 -25.92 2.17
C LYS A 594 15.34 -25.13 3.21
N ILE A 595 15.56 -23.83 2.99
CA ILE A 595 16.23 -22.95 3.97
C ILE A 595 15.47 -22.94 5.31
N ARG A 596 14.13 -22.80 5.28
CA ARG A 596 13.29 -22.76 6.49
C ARG A 596 13.22 -24.08 7.27
N ARG A 597 13.56 -25.22 6.66
CA ARG A 597 13.67 -26.53 7.32
C ARG A 597 14.95 -26.69 8.13
N ILE A 598 15.97 -25.88 7.85
CA ILE A 598 17.25 -25.92 8.56
C ILE A 598 17.17 -24.98 9.77
N PRO A 599 17.26 -25.48 11.01
CA PRO A 599 17.07 -24.67 12.22
C PRO A 599 17.97 -23.44 12.30
N LYS A 600 19.21 -23.54 11.77
CA LYS A 600 20.19 -22.44 11.73
C LYS A 600 19.74 -21.24 10.88
N PHE A 601 18.95 -21.46 9.83
CA PHE A 601 18.57 -20.42 8.85
C PHE A 601 17.09 -20.04 8.90
N LYS A 602 16.36 -20.56 9.89
CA LYS A 602 14.91 -20.39 10.01
C LYS A 602 14.51 -18.92 10.20
N GLU A 603 15.36 -18.13 10.86
CA GLU A 603 15.09 -16.74 11.24
C GLU A 603 15.70 -15.71 10.27
N ILE A 604 16.52 -16.13 9.30
CA ILE A 604 17.13 -15.21 8.33
C ILE A 604 16.02 -14.62 7.43
N PRO A 605 15.86 -13.29 7.35
CA PRO A 605 14.89 -12.67 6.46
C PRO A 605 15.12 -13.03 4.99
N ILE A 606 14.06 -13.48 4.30
CA ILE A 606 14.08 -13.80 2.86
C ILE A 606 13.11 -12.85 2.14
N ILE A 607 13.64 -11.98 1.28
CA ILE A 607 12.87 -11.06 0.45
C ILE A 607 12.77 -11.63 -0.97
N ALA A 608 11.53 -11.82 -1.44
CA ALA A 608 11.23 -12.30 -2.78
C ALA A 608 11.45 -11.22 -3.85
N LEU A 609 12.07 -11.56 -4.97
CA LEU A 609 12.13 -10.69 -6.16
C LEU A 609 11.12 -11.22 -7.20
N THR A 610 10.04 -10.49 -7.49
CA THR A 610 8.93 -10.94 -8.35
C THR A 610 8.77 -10.08 -9.61
N ALA A 611 8.28 -10.65 -10.71
CA ALA A 611 8.03 -9.89 -11.95
C ALA A 611 6.68 -9.15 -11.98
N ASP A 612 5.73 -9.51 -11.10
CA ASP A 612 4.38 -8.93 -11.03
C ASP A 612 4.02 -8.48 -9.61
N ALA A 613 3.14 -7.49 -9.49
CA ALA A 613 2.64 -6.90 -8.24
C ALA A 613 1.26 -7.47 -7.82
N GLY A 614 0.89 -8.63 -8.36
CA GLY A 614 -0.41 -9.26 -8.09
C GLY A 614 -0.50 -9.84 -6.67
N MET A 615 -1.64 -9.63 -6.01
CA MET A 615 -1.91 -10.15 -4.65
C MET A 615 -1.77 -11.68 -4.54
N GLU A 616 -1.94 -12.43 -5.64
CA GLU A 616 -1.81 -13.89 -5.67
C GLU A 616 -0.34 -14.37 -5.60
N GLU A 617 0.58 -13.71 -6.31
CA GLU A 617 2.01 -14.08 -6.27
C GLU A 617 2.62 -13.80 -4.89
N GLU A 618 2.15 -12.76 -4.23
CA GLU A 618 2.56 -12.42 -2.87
C GLU A 618 2.05 -13.44 -1.85
N SER A 619 0.78 -13.86 -1.95
CA SER A 619 0.21 -14.88 -1.07
C SER A 619 0.99 -16.19 -1.14
N LEU A 620 1.30 -16.66 -2.36
CA LEU A 620 2.07 -17.89 -2.58
C LEU A 620 3.51 -17.81 -2.07
N SER A 621 4.14 -16.63 -2.14
CA SER A 621 5.50 -16.40 -1.65
C SER A 621 5.54 -16.36 -0.12
N ARG A 622 4.52 -15.77 0.52
CA ARG A 622 4.35 -15.78 1.98
C ARG A 622 4.10 -17.19 2.51
N MET A 623 3.28 -17.99 1.83
CA MET A 623 3.05 -19.40 2.17
C MET A 623 4.33 -20.26 2.07
N ALA A 624 5.27 -19.89 1.21
CA ALA A 624 6.57 -20.56 1.10
C ALA A 624 7.54 -20.20 2.25
N GLY A 625 7.23 -19.18 3.04
CA GLY A 625 8.04 -18.71 4.17
C GLY A 625 8.93 -17.50 3.88
N MET A 626 8.64 -16.74 2.82
CA MET A 626 9.31 -15.46 2.53
C MET A 626 8.68 -14.31 3.32
N ASP A 627 9.49 -13.35 3.76
CA ASP A 627 9.11 -12.31 4.73
C ASP A 627 8.67 -10.99 4.06
N ALA A 628 9.18 -10.72 2.86
CA ALA A 628 8.78 -9.56 2.06
C ALA A 628 8.91 -9.83 0.55
N HIS A 629 8.45 -8.89 -0.29
CA HIS A 629 8.58 -8.97 -1.73
C HIS A 629 9.00 -7.62 -2.33
N LEU A 630 9.76 -7.66 -3.42
CA LEU A 630 10.16 -6.52 -4.23
C LEU A 630 9.88 -6.85 -5.68
N THR A 631 9.25 -5.91 -6.39
CA THR A 631 8.97 -6.06 -7.81
C THR A 631 10.20 -5.76 -8.65
N LYS A 632 10.39 -6.57 -9.70
CA LYS A 632 11.33 -6.36 -10.80
C LYS A 632 10.64 -5.48 -11.85
N PRO A 633 11.28 -4.45 -12.40
CA PRO A 633 12.68 -4.06 -12.20
C PRO A 633 12.93 -3.42 -10.82
N LEU A 634 14.06 -3.78 -10.20
CA LEU A 634 14.44 -3.33 -8.85
C LEU A 634 14.55 -1.81 -8.79
N ASN A 635 13.68 -1.18 -7.98
CA ASN A 635 13.77 0.24 -7.70
C ASN A 635 14.71 0.48 -6.51
N ALA A 636 15.83 1.17 -6.74
CA ALA A 636 16.82 1.48 -5.72
C ALA A 636 16.21 2.10 -4.45
N LYS A 637 15.25 3.04 -4.59
CA LYS A 637 14.59 3.66 -3.43
C LYS A 637 13.76 2.66 -2.61
N ALA A 638 13.06 1.74 -3.28
CA ALA A 638 12.26 0.72 -2.61
C ALA A 638 13.14 -0.33 -1.92
N LEU A 639 14.22 -0.75 -2.58
CA LEU A 639 15.21 -1.68 -2.04
C LEU A 639 15.88 -1.12 -0.79
N PHE A 640 16.41 0.11 -0.82
CA PHE A 640 17.06 0.72 0.35
C PHE A 640 16.09 0.97 1.50
N SER A 641 14.86 1.40 1.21
CA SER A 641 13.83 1.60 2.25
C SER A 641 13.49 0.29 2.96
N MET A 642 13.43 -0.83 2.22
CA MET A 642 13.16 -2.14 2.79
C MET A 642 14.34 -2.66 3.61
N LEU A 643 15.56 -2.54 3.11
CA LEU A 643 16.78 -2.97 3.82
C LEU A 643 17.02 -2.18 5.12
N ALA A 644 16.70 -0.88 5.14
CA ALA A 644 16.77 -0.07 6.35
C ALA A 644 15.83 -0.57 7.47
N GLY A 645 14.71 -1.22 7.12
CA GLY A 645 13.78 -1.84 8.08
C GLY A 645 14.35 -3.10 8.74
N TYR A 646 15.18 -3.86 8.05
CA TYR A 646 15.82 -5.06 8.58
C TYR A 646 17.05 -4.77 9.45
N GLN A 647 17.70 -3.61 9.25
CA GLN A 647 18.82 -3.18 10.09
C GLN A 647 18.39 -2.76 11.52
N LYS A 648 17.17 -2.21 11.69
CA LYS A 648 16.62 -1.84 13.00
C LYS A 648 16.07 -3.03 13.79
N ASN A 649 16.00 -4.23 13.19
CA ASN A 649 15.27 -5.39 13.71
C ASN A 649 16.10 -6.45 14.45
N ASN A 650 17.24 -6.08 15.05
CA ASN A 650 17.78 -6.81 16.22
C ASN A 650 16.95 -6.54 17.51
N SER A 651 15.70 -6.08 17.34
CA SER A 651 14.68 -5.85 18.37
C SER A 651 13.29 -5.84 17.71
N ASN A 652 12.68 -7.03 17.66
CA ASN A 652 11.26 -7.36 17.50
C ASN A 652 10.31 -6.60 16.54
N ASN A 653 9.80 -7.42 15.62
CA ASN A 653 8.49 -7.47 14.95
C ASN A 653 8.21 -6.59 13.71
N ALA A 654 7.99 -7.32 12.62
CA ALA A 654 7.76 -6.90 11.25
C ALA A 654 6.33 -6.37 10.99
N SER A 655 6.23 -5.42 10.06
CA SER A 655 5.01 -5.10 9.32
C SER A 655 5.33 -4.91 7.84
N ALA A 656 4.55 -5.59 7.00
CA ALA A 656 4.73 -5.72 5.56
C ALA A 656 4.59 -4.38 4.82
N ILE A 657 5.51 -4.13 3.87
CA ILE A 657 5.52 -2.98 2.95
C ILE A 657 5.18 -3.53 1.56
N HIS A 658 4.07 -3.08 0.97
CA HIS A 658 3.79 -3.26 -0.46
C HIS A 658 4.32 -2.06 -1.26
N PRO A 659 5.02 -2.26 -2.38
CA PRO A 659 5.40 -1.18 -3.28
C PRO A 659 4.22 -0.69 -4.13
N ALA A 660 4.10 0.63 -4.27
CA ALA A 660 3.14 1.28 -5.16
C ALA A 660 3.54 1.14 -6.65
N PRO A 661 2.58 1.04 -7.59
CA PRO A 661 2.84 0.86 -9.02
C PRO A 661 3.41 2.15 -9.66
N PHE A 662 4.47 2.01 -10.46
CA PHE A 662 5.06 3.11 -11.21
C PHE A 662 4.61 3.14 -12.68
N GLY A 663 4.28 4.37 -13.10
CA GLY A 663 3.93 4.95 -14.40
C GLY A 663 4.38 4.32 -15.72
N GLN A 664 3.51 4.52 -16.71
CA GLN A 664 3.65 4.21 -18.14
C GLN A 664 4.91 4.85 -18.80
N PRO A 665 5.33 4.36 -19.99
CA PRO A 665 6.48 4.87 -20.72
C PRO A 665 6.19 6.14 -21.53
N HIS A 666 7.15 7.08 -21.55
CA HIS A 666 7.21 8.18 -22.52
C HIS A 666 7.98 7.71 -23.75
N PRO A 667 7.56 8.04 -24.99
CA PRO A 667 8.24 7.65 -26.22
C PRO A 667 9.31 8.69 -26.59
N ASP A 668 10.56 8.44 -26.24
CA ASP A 668 11.67 8.96 -27.03
C ASP A 668 12.10 7.83 -27.97
N GLY A 669 11.99 8.07 -29.28
CA GLY A 669 12.21 7.09 -30.36
C GLY A 669 13.66 6.64 -30.55
N THR A 670 14.41 6.52 -29.45
CA THR A 670 15.76 5.96 -29.44
C THR A 670 15.69 4.46 -29.09
N PRO A 671 16.39 3.57 -29.82
CA PRO A 671 16.41 2.13 -29.52
C PRO A 671 16.88 1.77 -28.09
N LEU A 672 17.53 2.72 -27.41
CA LEU A 672 18.02 2.60 -26.04
C LEU A 672 17.73 3.91 -25.27
N ASP A 673 16.75 3.89 -24.37
CA ASP A 673 16.45 5.03 -23.48
C ASP A 673 17.50 5.12 -22.34
N SER A 674 18.63 5.71 -22.69
CA SER A 674 19.77 5.87 -21.77
C SER A 674 19.43 6.79 -20.60
N HIS A 675 18.55 7.78 -20.79
CA HIS A 675 18.23 8.78 -19.77
C HIS A 675 17.41 8.18 -18.62
N ARG A 676 16.38 7.37 -18.93
CA ARG A 676 15.61 6.65 -17.89
C ARG A 676 16.40 5.49 -17.29
N ALA A 677 17.23 4.80 -18.07
CA ALA A 677 18.07 3.73 -17.56
C ALA A 677 19.10 4.25 -16.55
N ILE A 678 19.84 5.33 -16.86
CA ILE A 678 20.83 5.94 -15.96
C ILE A 678 20.17 6.46 -14.66
N HIS A 679 18.95 6.99 -14.73
CA HIS A 679 18.21 7.42 -13.53
C HIS A 679 17.85 6.24 -12.60
N ARG A 680 17.72 5.01 -13.11
CA ARG A 680 17.56 3.80 -12.28
C ARG A 680 18.85 3.41 -11.55
N PHE A 681 20.01 3.77 -12.12
CA PHE A 681 21.34 3.61 -11.53
C PHE A 681 21.78 4.83 -10.71
N LEU A 682 20.85 5.64 -10.21
CA LEU A 682 21.12 6.85 -9.41
C LEU A 682 22.05 7.87 -10.10
N GLY A 683 22.07 7.89 -11.44
CA GLY A 683 22.93 8.80 -12.21
C GLY A 683 24.33 8.25 -12.52
N ASN A 684 24.66 7.00 -12.14
CA ASN A 684 26.00 6.43 -12.35
C ASN A 684 26.19 5.92 -13.80
N ARG A 685 26.72 6.81 -14.65
CA ARG A 685 26.96 6.54 -16.07
C ARG A 685 27.99 5.44 -16.35
N GLN A 686 29.07 5.36 -15.56
CA GLN A 686 30.12 4.33 -15.74
C GLN A 686 29.60 2.93 -15.44
N LEU A 687 28.70 2.80 -14.45
CA LEU A 687 28.03 1.55 -14.15
C LEU A 687 27.09 1.13 -15.27
N TYR A 688 26.34 2.07 -15.83
CA TYR A 688 25.45 1.81 -16.97
C TYR A 688 26.23 1.29 -18.18
N GLU A 689 27.40 1.86 -18.49
CA GLU A 689 28.28 1.41 -19.57
C GLU A 689 28.76 -0.04 -19.37
N LYS A 690 29.16 -0.43 -18.15
CA LYS A 690 29.51 -1.83 -17.82
C LYS A 690 28.35 -2.81 -17.98
N VAL A 691 27.14 -2.39 -17.59
CA VAL A 691 25.93 -3.22 -17.75
C VAL A 691 25.59 -3.42 -19.23
N LEU A 692 25.80 -2.41 -20.08
CA LEU A 692 25.63 -2.54 -21.53
C LEU A 692 26.66 -3.49 -22.16
N GLU A 693 27.91 -3.46 -21.70
CA GLU A 693 28.96 -4.39 -22.15
C GLU A 693 28.63 -5.85 -21.76
N GLU A 694 28.22 -6.09 -20.52
CA GLU A 694 27.84 -7.44 -20.05
C GLU A 694 26.59 -7.96 -20.77
N PHE A 695 25.61 -7.08 -21.03
CA PHE A 695 24.44 -7.42 -21.83
C PHE A 695 24.83 -7.83 -23.25
N SER A 696 25.72 -7.05 -23.90
CA SER A 696 26.23 -7.36 -25.24
C SER A 696 27.02 -8.66 -25.30
N ARG A 697 27.68 -9.08 -24.21
CA ARG A 697 28.44 -10.34 -24.15
C ARG A 697 27.56 -11.55 -23.88
N SER A 698 26.61 -11.42 -22.96
CA SER A 698 25.81 -12.54 -22.45
C SER A 698 24.55 -12.83 -23.25
N GLN A 699 23.92 -11.82 -23.87
CA GLN A 699 22.61 -11.96 -24.51
C GLN A 699 22.65 -11.90 -26.04
N SER A 700 23.81 -11.68 -26.67
CA SER A 700 23.90 -11.47 -28.12
C SER A 700 23.43 -12.67 -28.96
N ARG A 701 23.51 -13.89 -28.42
CA ARG A 701 23.11 -15.13 -29.11
C ARG A 701 21.78 -15.71 -28.62
N THR A 702 21.13 -15.07 -27.66
CA THR A 702 19.88 -15.56 -27.08
C THR A 702 18.75 -15.77 -28.12
N PRO A 703 18.59 -14.92 -29.16
CA PRO A 703 17.62 -15.20 -30.22
C PRO A 703 17.90 -16.48 -31.01
N GLU A 704 19.18 -16.79 -31.28
CA GLU A 704 19.61 -18.02 -31.96
C GLU A 704 19.40 -19.26 -31.07
N GLU A 705 19.64 -19.13 -29.77
CA GLU A 705 19.41 -20.19 -28.78
C GLU A 705 17.93 -20.50 -28.61
N ILE A 706 17.06 -19.49 -28.61
CA ILE A 706 15.61 -19.66 -28.59
C ILE A 706 15.15 -20.42 -29.85
N ALA A 707 15.63 -20.04 -31.04
CA ALA A 707 15.34 -20.75 -32.28
C ALA A 707 15.79 -22.21 -32.23
N GLY A 708 17.02 -22.46 -31.79
CA GLY A 708 17.59 -23.80 -31.67
C GLY A 708 16.93 -24.69 -30.62
N CYS A 709 16.30 -24.12 -29.58
CA CYS A 709 15.50 -24.86 -28.60
C CYS A 709 14.14 -25.26 -29.20
N LEU A 710 13.52 -24.37 -29.97
CA LEU A 710 12.24 -24.63 -30.64
C LEU A 710 12.39 -25.68 -31.75
N ASP A 711 13.48 -25.65 -32.53
CA ASP A 711 13.79 -26.67 -33.54
C ASP A 711 13.97 -28.07 -32.92
N ARG A 712 14.42 -28.13 -31.66
CA ARG A 712 14.58 -29.37 -30.88
C ARG A 712 13.33 -29.76 -30.09
N GLY A 713 12.26 -28.95 -30.17
CA GLY A 713 11.00 -29.19 -29.46
C GLY A 713 10.99 -28.80 -27.97
N ASP A 714 12.04 -28.15 -27.47
CA ASP A 714 12.16 -27.73 -26.07
C ASP A 714 11.52 -26.35 -25.84
N ARG A 715 10.17 -26.35 -25.81
CA ARG A 715 9.35 -25.13 -25.68
C ARG A 715 9.50 -24.45 -24.33
N GLU A 716 9.67 -25.20 -23.24
CA GLU A 716 9.83 -24.61 -21.90
C GLU A 716 11.14 -23.83 -21.77
N LYS A 717 12.25 -24.38 -22.29
CA LYS A 717 13.53 -23.69 -22.28
C LYS A 717 13.52 -22.44 -23.16
N ALA A 718 12.90 -22.51 -24.33
CA ALA A 718 12.72 -21.36 -25.22
C ALA A 718 11.88 -20.24 -24.55
N ARG A 719 10.82 -20.62 -23.83
CA ARG A 719 9.98 -19.68 -23.06
C ARG A 719 10.77 -18.98 -21.96
N LEU A 720 11.60 -19.73 -21.22
CA LEU A 720 12.42 -19.19 -20.14
C LEU A 720 13.46 -18.20 -20.66
N LEU A 721 14.14 -18.52 -21.76
CA LEU A 721 15.10 -17.63 -22.42
C LEU A 721 14.42 -16.33 -22.90
N ALA A 722 13.22 -16.43 -23.48
CA ALA A 722 12.45 -15.26 -23.90
C ALA A 722 11.98 -14.39 -22.72
N HIS A 723 11.50 -15.00 -21.63
CA HIS A 723 11.13 -14.30 -20.40
C HIS A 723 12.32 -13.55 -19.78
N THR A 724 13.48 -14.19 -19.77
CA THR A 724 14.72 -13.65 -19.22
C THR A 724 15.24 -12.48 -20.05
N LEU A 725 15.23 -12.61 -21.37
CA LEU A 725 15.64 -11.55 -22.30
C LEU A 725 14.72 -10.32 -22.22
N LYS A 726 13.41 -10.55 -22.04
CA LYS A 726 12.43 -9.48 -21.81
C LYS A 726 12.77 -8.64 -20.57
N GLY A 727 13.12 -9.29 -19.46
CA GLY A 727 13.49 -8.60 -18.21
C GLY A 727 14.80 -7.82 -18.32
N THR A 728 15.84 -8.44 -18.89
CA THR A 728 17.15 -7.80 -19.05
C THR A 728 17.12 -6.63 -20.04
N ALA A 729 16.40 -6.75 -21.15
CA ALA A 729 16.22 -5.67 -22.11
C ALA A 729 15.47 -4.46 -21.50
N ALA A 730 14.47 -4.71 -20.65
CA ALA A 730 13.76 -3.64 -19.94
C ALA A 730 14.67 -2.87 -18.97
N ASN A 731 15.64 -3.55 -18.34
CA ASN A 731 16.58 -2.95 -17.40
C ASN A 731 17.53 -1.94 -18.06
N ILE A 732 18.04 -2.27 -19.25
CA ILE A 732 18.96 -1.39 -19.99
C ILE A 732 18.25 -0.26 -20.75
N GLY A 733 16.91 -0.23 -20.74
CA GLY A 733 16.11 0.75 -21.48
C GLY A 733 15.87 0.38 -22.95
N ALA A 734 16.13 -0.88 -23.33
CA ALA A 734 15.85 -1.43 -24.66
C ALA A 734 14.39 -1.91 -24.74
N HIS A 735 13.48 -0.94 -24.81
CA HIS A 735 12.03 -1.22 -24.72
C HIS A 735 11.53 -2.10 -25.86
N ASP A 736 11.95 -1.83 -27.09
CA ASP A 736 11.50 -2.57 -28.27
C ASP A 736 11.99 -4.04 -28.24
N LEU A 737 13.22 -4.27 -27.77
CA LEU A 737 13.78 -5.61 -27.56
C LEU A 737 13.03 -6.38 -26.47
N SER A 738 12.67 -5.70 -25.37
CA SER A 738 11.87 -6.28 -24.29
C SER A 738 10.47 -6.70 -24.79
N MET A 739 9.85 -5.88 -25.63
CA MET A 739 8.54 -6.17 -26.22
C MET A 739 8.61 -7.32 -27.24
N ALA A 740 9.65 -7.38 -28.06
CA ALA A 740 9.86 -8.50 -28.98
C ALA A 740 10.07 -9.83 -28.23
N ALA A 741 10.83 -9.82 -27.12
CA ALA A 741 11.03 -11.00 -26.29
C ALA A 741 9.73 -11.45 -25.58
N LYS A 742 8.89 -10.49 -25.16
CA LYS A 742 7.55 -10.77 -24.62
C LYS A 742 6.62 -11.42 -25.66
N GLU A 743 6.69 -10.99 -26.92
CA GLU A 743 5.88 -11.57 -27.99
C GLU A 743 6.26 -13.03 -28.25
N VAL A 744 7.56 -13.35 -28.31
CA VAL A 744 8.07 -14.72 -28.43
C VAL A 744 7.61 -15.58 -27.23
N GLU A 745 7.76 -15.06 -26.00
CA GLU A 745 7.29 -15.74 -24.78
C GLU A 745 5.79 -16.06 -24.85
N THR A 746 4.98 -15.09 -25.26
CA THR A 746 3.51 -15.20 -25.30
C THR A 746 3.05 -16.23 -26.35
N ARG A 747 3.68 -16.25 -27.53
CA ARG A 747 3.36 -17.23 -28.57
C ARG A 747 3.75 -18.66 -28.20
N ILE A 748 4.83 -18.84 -27.44
CA ILE A 748 5.23 -20.16 -26.93
C ILE A 748 4.21 -20.68 -25.88
N ILE A 749 3.66 -19.79 -25.04
CA ILE A 749 2.68 -20.15 -24.01
C ILE A 749 1.31 -20.53 -24.60
N HIS A 750 0.84 -19.77 -25.60
CA HIS A 750 -0.52 -19.91 -26.11
C HIS A 750 -0.63 -20.74 -27.41
N ASP A 751 0.49 -21.24 -27.96
CA ASP A 751 0.57 -21.97 -29.24
C ASP A 751 -0.12 -21.22 -30.40
N THR A 752 -0.01 -19.89 -30.40
CA THR A 752 -0.70 -18.98 -31.32
C THR A 752 0.23 -18.52 -32.46
N GLY A 753 0.14 -19.19 -33.61
CA GLY A 753 0.74 -18.74 -34.89
C GLY A 753 2.24 -19.07 -35.08
N PRO A 754 2.85 -18.66 -36.22
CA PRO A 754 4.24 -18.98 -36.52
C PRO A 754 5.19 -18.25 -35.56
N VAL A 755 5.81 -19.00 -34.64
CA VAL A 755 6.80 -18.48 -33.68
C VAL A 755 8.04 -17.92 -34.40
N GLN A 756 8.32 -18.41 -35.61
CA GLN A 756 9.47 -17.99 -36.42
C GLN A 756 9.44 -16.50 -36.80
N GLU A 757 8.27 -15.92 -37.05
CA GLU A 757 8.15 -14.49 -37.36
C GLU A 757 8.50 -13.61 -36.16
N ALA A 758 8.08 -14.04 -34.96
CA ALA A 758 8.39 -13.34 -33.72
C ALA A 758 9.89 -13.44 -33.37
N ILE A 759 10.52 -14.59 -33.65
CA ILE A 759 11.98 -14.76 -33.51
C ILE A 759 12.73 -13.83 -34.46
N ASN A 760 12.29 -13.70 -35.72
CA ASN A 760 12.94 -12.81 -36.68
C ASN A 760 12.87 -11.34 -36.22
N GLN A 761 11.73 -10.91 -35.66
CA GLN A 761 11.56 -9.57 -35.09
C GLN A 761 12.40 -9.36 -33.82
N LEU A 762 12.56 -10.41 -33.00
CA LEU A 762 13.46 -10.42 -31.85
C LEU A 762 14.92 -10.26 -32.26
N THR A 763 15.36 -11.00 -33.28
CA THR A 763 16.72 -10.91 -33.83
C THR A 763 17.02 -9.51 -34.37
N GLN A 764 16.11 -8.94 -35.16
CA GLN A 764 16.28 -7.59 -35.71
C GLN A 764 16.35 -6.51 -34.62
N SER A 765 15.54 -6.65 -33.56
CA SER A 765 15.56 -5.72 -32.42
C SER A 765 16.86 -5.87 -31.62
N MET A 766 17.38 -7.09 -31.49
CA MET A 766 18.66 -7.36 -30.82
C MET A 766 19.83 -6.73 -31.58
N GLU A 767 19.89 -6.91 -32.91
CA GLU A 767 20.91 -6.31 -33.76
C GLU A 767 20.92 -4.78 -33.65
N THR A 768 19.75 -4.15 -33.67
CA THR A 768 19.61 -2.69 -33.53
C THR A 768 20.15 -2.19 -32.19
N VAL A 769 19.91 -2.92 -31.09
CA VAL A 769 20.41 -2.57 -29.75
C VAL A 769 21.93 -2.77 -29.68
N LEU A 770 22.45 -3.87 -30.22
CA LEU A 770 23.90 -4.14 -30.25
C LEU A 770 24.66 -3.10 -31.08
N GLU A 771 24.13 -2.67 -32.23
CA GLU A 771 24.72 -1.59 -33.04
C GLU A 771 24.80 -0.27 -32.28
N VAL A 772 23.76 0.09 -31.53
CA VAL A 772 23.74 1.31 -30.70
C VAL A 772 24.74 1.21 -29.55
N ILE A 773 24.89 0.04 -28.92
CA ILE A 773 25.88 -0.19 -27.85
C ILE A 773 27.30 -0.07 -28.41
N ILE A 774 27.58 -0.66 -29.57
CA ILE A 774 28.89 -0.61 -30.23
C ILE A 774 29.24 0.83 -30.65
N LYS A 775 28.28 1.57 -31.21
CA LYS A 775 28.48 2.95 -31.68
C LYS A 775 28.73 3.96 -30.54
N ASN A 776 28.22 3.67 -29.35
CA ASN A 776 28.38 4.51 -28.16
C ASN A 776 29.53 4.06 -27.23
N SER A 777 30.24 3.00 -27.57
CA SER A 777 31.37 2.51 -26.79
C SER A 777 32.62 3.38 -27.04
N PRO A 778 33.34 3.84 -25.99
CA PRO A 778 34.41 4.84 -26.11
C PRO A 778 35.68 4.38 -26.86
N GLU A 779 35.80 3.11 -27.24
CA GLU A 779 37.03 2.55 -27.85
C GLU A 779 37.25 2.93 -29.34
N GLN A 780 36.29 3.53 -30.05
CA GLN A 780 36.49 3.87 -31.48
C GLN A 780 36.93 5.31 -31.77
N LYS A 781 36.99 6.21 -30.77
CA LYS A 781 37.28 7.63 -31.01
C LYS A 781 38.73 8.09 -30.80
N ASN A 782 39.63 7.25 -30.31
CA ASN A 782 41.05 7.60 -30.17
C ASN A 782 41.94 6.37 -30.40
N GLN A 783 42.61 6.32 -31.55
CA GLN A 783 43.97 5.77 -31.70
C GLN A 783 44.42 5.89 -33.17
N GLU A 784 45.20 6.92 -33.47
CA GLU A 784 46.24 6.84 -34.49
C GLU A 784 47.43 6.01 -33.93
N PRO A 785 48.22 5.35 -34.80
CA PRO A 785 49.22 4.38 -34.37
C PRO A 785 50.52 5.07 -33.92
N GLU A 786 50.81 5.08 -32.63
CA GLU A 786 52.16 5.38 -32.12
C GLU A 786 53.02 4.11 -32.05
N SER A 787 54.29 4.29 -32.41
CA SER A 787 55.32 3.28 -32.69
C SER A 787 55.63 2.33 -31.53
N CYS A 788 55.85 1.05 -31.88
CA CYS A 788 56.18 -0.04 -30.97
C CYS A 788 57.66 0.05 -30.49
N THR A 789 57.91 0.26 -29.19
CA THR A 789 59.24 0.07 -28.60
C THR A 789 59.54 -1.42 -28.42
N ALA A 790 60.78 -1.83 -28.70
CA ALA A 790 61.20 -3.24 -28.77
C ALA A 790 60.85 -4.05 -27.50
N PRO A 791 60.39 -5.31 -27.65
CA PRO A 791 59.99 -6.14 -26.50
C PRO A 791 61.21 -6.55 -25.66
N SER A 792 61.09 -6.40 -24.33
CA SER A 792 62.10 -6.81 -23.35
C SER A 792 62.27 -8.33 -23.33
N GLN A 793 63.49 -8.81 -23.02
CA GLN A 793 63.83 -10.25 -22.98
C GLN A 793 62.96 -11.05 -21.98
N GLU A 794 62.39 -10.37 -20.98
CA GLU A 794 61.40 -10.90 -20.03
C GLU A 794 60.06 -11.27 -20.70
N LEU A 795 59.62 -10.50 -21.71
CA LEU A 795 58.38 -10.76 -22.44
C LEU A 795 58.46 -12.05 -23.25
N LEU A 796 59.60 -12.28 -23.94
CA LEU A 796 59.83 -13.51 -24.70
C LEU A 796 59.91 -14.75 -23.80
N SER A 797 60.51 -14.62 -22.61
CA SER A 797 60.53 -15.69 -21.60
C SER A 797 59.12 -16.02 -21.10
N ALA A 798 58.34 -15.00 -20.74
CA ALA A 798 56.99 -15.18 -20.21
C ALA A 798 56.01 -15.75 -21.27
N LEU A 799 56.15 -15.34 -22.54
CA LEU A 799 55.39 -15.93 -23.65
C LEU A 799 55.77 -17.41 -23.87
N GLY A 800 57.05 -17.78 -23.71
CA GLY A 800 57.51 -19.17 -23.82
C GLY A 800 56.98 -20.07 -22.71
N GLU A 801 56.97 -19.59 -21.46
CA GLU A 801 56.36 -20.29 -20.33
C GLU A 801 54.86 -20.51 -20.54
N LEU A 802 54.19 -19.52 -21.12
CA LEU A 802 52.75 -19.55 -21.33
C LEU A 802 52.35 -20.52 -22.47
N ASP A 803 53.19 -20.65 -23.51
CA ASP A 803 53.03 -21.71 -24.54
C ASP A 803 53.15 -23.10 -23.91
N HIS A 804 54.10 -23.27 -22.98
CA HIS A 804 54.29 -24.54 -22.28
C HIS A 804 53.14 -24.88 -21.33
N LEU A 805 52.51 -23.88 -20.70
CA LEU A 805 51.33 -24.04 -19.85
C LEU A 805 50.07 -24.38 -20.65
N PHE A 806 49.87 -23.75 -21.82
CA PHE A 806 48.78 -24.11 -22.73
C PHE A 806 48.98 -25.50 -23.35
N ALA A 807 50.22 -25.87 -23.71
CA ALA A 807 50.53 -27.21 -24.22
C ALA A 807 50.21 -28.33 -23.21
N ALA A 808 50.33 -28.03 -21.92
CA ALA A 808 50.11 -28.98 -20.83
C ALA A 808 48.67 -28.93 -20.25
N ASN A 809 47.74 -28.15 -20.84
CA ASN A 809 46.37 -27.95 -20.38
C ASN A 809 46.23 -27.65 -18.88
N ARG A 810 47.15 -26.84 -18.31
CA ARG A 810 47.14 -26.55 -16.87
C ARG A 810 46.28 -25.33 -16.55
N MET A 811 45.43 -25.45 -15.53
CA MET A 811 44.52 -24.38 -15.05
C MET A 811 45.25 -23.09 -14.65
N ASN A 812 46.53 -23.18 -14.27
CA ASN A 812 47.35 -22.04 -13.90
C ASN A 812 47.70 -21.14 -15.11
N ALA A 813 47.45 -21.59 -16.34
CA ALA A 813 47.64 -20.78 -17.55
C ALA A 813 46.80 -19.49 -17.51
N LYS A 814 45.58 -19.54 -16.96
CA LYS A 814 44.68 -18.37 -16.86
C LYS A 814 45.22 -17.28 -15.92
N ALA A 815 45.81 -17.68 -14.80
CA ALA A 815 46.41 -16.71 -13.88
C ALA A 815 47.64 -16.05 -14.51
N LYS A 816 48.44 -16.83 -15.25
CA LYS A 816 49.64 -16.32 -15.92
C LYS A 816 49.32 -15.44 -17.13
N THR A 817 48.21 -15.70 -17.84
CA THR A 817 47.77 -14.81 -18.93
C THR A 817 47.38 -13.44 -18.38
N ALA A 818 46.67 -13.36 -17.25
CA ALA A 818 46.32 -12.08 -16.65
C ALA A 818 47.54 -11.25 -16.21
N GLU A 819 48.61 -11.89 -15.73
CA GLU A 819 49.86 -11.18 -15.37
C GLU A 819 50.57 -10.54 -16.58
N LEU A 820 50.40 -11.10 -17.78
CA LEU A 820 51.04 -10.62 -19.02
C LEU A 820 50.34 -9.41 -19.65
N GLU A 821 49.13 -9.06 -19.21
CA GLU A 821 48.35 -7.94 -19.73
C GLU A 821 49.08 -6.60 -19.54
N ASN A 822 49.74 -6.43 -18.40
CA ASN A 822 50.49 -5.21 -18.06
C ASN A 822 51.80 -5.07 -18.86
N LEU A 823 52.35 -6.18 -19.36
CA LEU A 823 53.58 -6.17 -20.15
C LEU A 823 53.31 -5.98 -21.65
N LEU A 824 52.15 -6.43 -22.15
CA LEU A 824 51.78 -6.38 -23.57
C LEU A 824 50.95 -5.15 -23.97
N SER A 825 50.32 -4.47 -23.01
CA SER A 825 49.60 -3.21 -23.23
C SER A 825 50.49 -2.11 -23.84
N GLY A 826 51.81 -2.17 -23.64
CA GLY A 826 52.79 -1.26 -24.25
C GLY A 826 53.18 -1.58 -25.70
N CYS A 827 52.80 -2.73 -26.27
CA CYS A 827 53.27 -3.18 -27.60
C CYS A 827 52.24 -2.99 -28.74
N GLY A 828 51.18 -2.20 -28.53
CA GLY A 828 50.19 -1.90 -29.58
C GLY A 828 49.39 -3.09 -30.10
N ARG A 829 49.49 -4.27 -29.45
CA ARG A 829 48.83 -5.53 -29.84
C ARG A 829 47.76 -5.99 -28.85
N ALA A 830 47.14 -5.05 -28.13
CA ALA A 830 46.09 -5.31 -27.14
C ALA A 830 44.91 -6.14 -27.70
N ARG A 831 44.63 -6.02 -29.00
CA ARG A 831 43.55 -6.76 -29.67
C ARG A 831 43.81 -8.26 -29.77
N ASP A 832 45.03 -8.66 -30.13
CA ASP A 832 45.39 -10.08 -30.23
C ASP A 832 45.53 -10.71 -28.84
N PHE A 833 45.97 -9.91 -27.87
CA PHE A 833 46.02 -10.32 -26.47
C PHE A 833 44.63 -10.51 -25.85
N ARG A 834 43.65 -9.64 -26.14
CA ARG A 834 42.25 -9.85 -25.72
C ARG A 834 41.68 -11.16 -26.27
N LYS A 835 41.99 -11.51 -27.53
CA LYS A 835 41.59 -12.81 -28.11
C LYS A 835 42.25 -13.99 -27.41
N LEU A 836 43.52 -13.86 -27.04
CA LEU A 836 44.24 -14.87 -26.25
C LEU A 836 43.59 -15.09 -24.89
N MET A 837 43.28 -13.99 -24.19
CA MET A 837 42.59 -14.00 -22.89
C MET A 837 41.23 -14.67 -23.01
N ASP A 838 40.39 -14.26 -23.96
CA ASP A 838 39.06 -14.85 -24.20
C ASP A 838 39.14 -16.37 -24.46
N ALA A 839 40.12 -16.82 -25.25
CA ALA A 839 40.32 -18.25 -25.51
C ALA A 839 40.79 -19.00 -24.24
N ALA A 840 41.67 -18.41 -23.45
CA ALA A 840 42.15 -18.98 -22.19
C ALA A 840 41.05 -19.03 -21.11
N GLU A 841 40.17 -18.02 -21.05
CA GLU A 841 39.04 -17.97 -20.10
C GLU A 841 37.98 -19.03 -20.40
N ARG A 842 37.82 -19.40 -21.67
CA ARG A 842 36.90 -20.43 -22.13
C ARG A 842 37.50 -21.85 -22.12
N TYR A 843 38.71 -22.02 -21.56
CA TYR A 843 39.46 -23.28 -21.54
C TYR A 843 39.78 -23.87 -22.92
N ASP A 844 39.70 -23.06 -23.99
CA ASP A 844 40.08 -23.45 -25.35
C ASP A 844 41.60 -23.25 -25.56
N PHE A 845 42.38 -24.07 -24.86
CA PHE A 845 43.84 -23.94 -24.82
C PHE A 845 44.52 -24.18 -26.17
N GLN A 846 43.90 -24.95 -27.07
CA GLN A 846 44.42 -25.18 -28.41
C GLN A 846 44.35 -23.91 -29.26
N ASN A 847 43.21 -23.21 -29.22
CA ASN A 847 43.03 -21.94 -29.91
C ASN A 847 43.86 -20.82 -29.26
N ALA A 848 43.89 -20.76 -27.93
CA ALA A 848 44.73 -19.83 -27.19
C ALA A 848 46.22 -19.98 -27.57
N ARG A 849 46.70 -21.22 -27.72
CA ARG A 849 48.07 -21.50 -28.16
C ARG A 849 48.34 -21.05 -29.60
N ASN A 850 47.41 -21.26 -30.53
CA ASN A 850 47.56 -20.78 -31.91
C ASN A 850 47.66 -19.25 -31.98
N ILE A 851 46.84 -18.55 -31.21
CA ILE A 851 46.88 -17.08 -31.09
C ILE A 851 48.20 -16.64 -30.45
N LEU A 852 48.68 -17.35 -29.42
CA LEU A 852 49.97 -17.08 -28.79
C LEU A 852 51.13 -17.18 -29.78
N GLN A 853 51.14 -18.22 -30.62
CA GLN A 853 52.17 -18.42 -31.64
C GLN A 853 52.12 -17.33 -32.73
N GLN A 854 50.93 -16.85 -33.10
CA GLN A 854 50.79 -15.69 -33.99
C GLN A 854 51.38 -14.42 -33.38
N ILE A 855 51.16 -14.20 -32.07
CA ILE A 855 51.74 -13.08 -31.33
C ILE A 855 53.27 -13.20 -31.28
N GLN A 856 53.81 -14.38 -30.95
CA GLN A 856 55.25 -14.66 -30.90
C GLN A 856 55.93 -14.50 -32.27
N ASN A 857 55.32 -15.01 -33.34
CA ASN A 857 55.87 -14.89 -34.70
C ASN A 857 55.88 -13.43 -35.18
N GLY A 858 54.82 -12.68 -34.88
CA GLY A 858 54.78 -11.26 -35.25
C GLY A 858 55.70 -10.37 -34.40
N LEU A 859 55.99 -10.73 -33.15
CA LEU A 859 57.01 -10.06 -32.33
C LEU A 859 58.44 -10.41 -32.81
N SER A 860 58.67 -11.65 -33.25
CA SER A 860 59.96 -12.08 -33.80
C SER A 860 60.27 -11.44 -35.16
N ALA A 861 59.26 -11.23 -36.01
CA ALA A 861 59.40 -10.50 -37.28
C ALA A 861 59.77 -9.02 -37.05
N ALA A 862 59.13 -8.36 -36.07
CA ALA A 862 59.47 -6.99 -35.66
C ALA A 862 60.89 -6.88 -35.06
N PHE A 863 61.42 -7.96 -34.48
CA PHE A 863 62.80 -8.04 -33.98
C PHE A 863 63.83 -8.21 -35.11
N GLN A 864 63.49 -8.94 -36.18
CA GLN A 864 64.36 -9.11 -37.36
C GLN A 864 64.41 -7.85 -38.25
N GLU A 865 63.29 -7.14 -38.42
CA GLU A 865 63.25 -5.89 -39.19
C GLU A 865 64.08 -4.77 -38.55
N ASN A 866 64.09 -4.68 -37.21
CA ASN A 866 64.92 -3.69 -36.48
C ASN A 866 66.42 -4.00 -36.49
N HIS A 867 66.84 -5.24 -36.78
CA HIS A 867 68.25 -5.61 -36.89
C HIS A 867 68.82 -5.64 -38.32
N GLN A 868 67.99 -5.52 -39.36
CA GLN A 868 68.46 -5.35 -40.75
C GLN A 868 68.84 -3.89 -41.09
N GLY A 869 68.64 -2.94 -40.16
CA GLY A 869 69.07 -1.55 -40.29
C GLY A 869 70.51 -1.25 -39.87
N VAL A 870 71.29 -2.26 -39.45
CA VAL A 870 72.71 -2.12 -39.11
C VAL A 870 73.53 -3.20 -39.82
N GLN A 871 73.97 -2.91 -41.04
CA GLN A 871 75.23 -3.46 -41.54
C GLN A 871 76.38 -2.51 -41.13
N PRO A 872 77.59 -3.04 -40.84
CA PRO A 872 78.75 -2.23 -40.48
C PRO A 872 79.21 -1.28 -41.60
#